data_AF-S7TBP5-F1
#
_entry.id   AF-S7TBP5-F1
#
_cell.length_a   1.000
_cell.length_b   1.000
_cell.length_c   1.000
_cell.angle_alpha   90.00
_cell.angle_beta   90.00
_cell.angle_gamma   90.00
#
_symmetry.space_group_name_H-M   'P 1'
#
loop_
_entity.id
_entity.type
_entity.pdbx_description
1 polymer ?
#
loop_
_entity_poly.entity_id
_entity_poly.type
_entity_poly.pdbx_seq_one_letter_code
_entity_poly.pdbx_strand_id
1 'polypeptide(L)'
;MTLRRTLHILLALLLLTMLAGCQKQPARPDGVRPPPSPERILQDTAEQAYQDGQWSKSELYHGQLLELGQGTPAERSTWSERYVVSALRAGHARNALSGLKAWAEMDPTAPSRPAWQAARIEALHASGDETAALLTLDAFLDDSMLPAATRLELGERVFEGFAAAPAAPGLDDRIMTLLSRLAPLARDRDDRLRLEDSAREFFMRLPDDRLAAMAAGSSPSGPFPEPLASFLHAARLAERIPEAWPAAWQTMRRALTPHAFARPDPLARILARLEDEHGVPSVSLALLLPLSGRFENVGWSILRGADAAGWQFASQGAPVSVHVINTESPDWLAEFAALPPGPVVVGGPLEIGRFRELAASNALAGRVLFGFLPSLGEAAEGREAWRFFGSLDDQISALVRFSMNDLGITRFAVVAPQENFGLRAAALFQEQVARNGGHVTANTTYHPAEPARWGRTVAEMLKAPDRDPALSDRMPPPDPSFQAVFMPDGWAQAQLLAPHFHFYEQEQLVLLGPELWSQALAASREVDTRYFRLAASPGPWSSADASAGRRSLRQALADMGLGEPDFWTALGFDFVRFAVRLGGFERGFGPPTVNRRLASLDDFEWSLAPITWNENGQARQELFIFTPASNGLAILDADAFRARLEQTRERQKERVEFLREKLAEERRKIRESR
;
A
#
# COMPACT_ATOMS: atom_id res chain seq x y z
N MET A 1 4.54 -76.06 23.29
CA MET A 1 3.42 -76.86 23.86
C MET A 1 3.26 -76.49 25.33
N THR A 2 2.06 -76.71 25.86
CA THR A 2 1.60 -76.62 27.27
C THR A 2 1.41 -75.29 28.01
N LEU A 3 1.93 -74.12 27.60
CA LEU A 3 1.63 -72.86 28.34
C LEU A 3 0.78 -71.80 27.58
N ARG A 4 0.76 -71.81 26.24
CA ARG A 4 -0.02 -70.83 25.44
C ARG A 4 -1.46 -71.27 25.18
N ARG A 5 -1.76 -72.57 25.29
CA ARG A 5 -3.12 -73.14 25.10
C ARG A 5 -3.99 -73.02 26.35
N THR A 6 -3.40 -73.00 27.54
CA THR A 6 -4.12 -72.85 28.82
C THR A 6 -4.62 -71.42 29.06
N LEU A 7 -3.91 -70.40 28.55
CA LEU A 7 -4.33 -69.00 28.69
C LEU A 7 -5.52 -68.63 27.77
N HIS A 8 -5.62 -69.24 26.58
CA HIS A 8 -6.74 -69.01 25.66
C HIS A 8 -8.02 -69.72 26.12
N ILE A 9 -7.89 -70.84 26.84
CA ILE A 9 -9.03 -71.56 27.43
C ILE A 9 -9.56 -70.82 28.66
N LEU A 10 -8.70 -70.18 29.46
CA LEU A 10 -9.13 -69.34 30.58
C LEU A 10 -9.74 -68.00 30.15
N LEU A 11 -9.27 -67.39 29.06
CA LEU A 11 -9.87 -66.17 28.51
C LEU A 11 -11.22 -66.45 27.81
N ALA A 12 -11.38 -67.63 27.19
CA ALA A 12 -12.65 -68.06 26.60
C ALA A 12 -13.69 -68.48 27.67
N LEU A 13 -13.25 -69.00 28.83
CA LEU A 13 -14.17 -69.30 29.94
C LEU A 13 -14.64 -68.04 30.69
N LEU A 14 -13.85 -66.96 30.71
CA LEU A 14 -14.27 -65.69 31.33
C LEU A 14 -15.23 -64.87 30.45
N LEU A 15 -15.22 -65.12 29.13
CA LEU A 15 -16.16 -64.53 28.16
C LEU A 15 -17.46 -65.34 28.00
N LEU A 16 -17.55 -66.55 28.56
CA LEU A 16 -18.75 -67.39 28.50
C LEU A 16 -19.64 -67.35 29.76
N THR A 17 -19.25 -66.61 30.81
CA THR A 17 -20.04 -66.48 32.06
C THR A 17 -20.83 -65.18 32.19
N MET A 18 -20.92 -64.37 31.13
CA MET A 18 -21.78 -63.15 31.07
C MET A 18 -23.00 -63.31 30.14
N LEU A 19 -23.33 -64.54 29.73
CA LEU A 19 -24.48 -64.85 28.87
C LEU A 19 -25.24 -66.08 29.36
N ALA A 20 -25.79 -66.03 30.58
CA ALA A 20 -26.88 -66.91 31.00
C ALA A 20 -27.56 -66.35 32.25
N GLY A 21 -28.70 -65.68 32.09
CA GLY A 21 -29.45 -65.22 33.25
C GLY A 21 -30.64 -64.30 33.03
N CYS A 22 -31.43 -64.46 31.96
CA CYS A 22 -32.83 -64.03 31.99
C CYS A 22 -33.70 -65.02 31.21
N GLN A 23 -34.23 -65.95 32.00
CA GLN A 23 -35.31 -66.88 31.71
C GLN A 23 -36.48 -66.12 31.08
N LYS A 24 -37.01 -66.61 29.94
CA LYS A 24 -38.26 -66.11 29.36
C LYS A 24 -39.37 -66.26 30.41
N GLN A 25 -39.74 -65.14 31.03
CA GLN A 25 -40.96 -65.03 31.80
C GLN A 25 -42.14 -65.36 30.87
N PRO A 26 -43.11 -66.19 31.28
CA PRO A 26 -44.34 -66.36 30.54
C PRO A 26 -45.00 -64.98 30.41
N ALA A 27 -45.50 -64.68 29.21
CA ALA A 27 -46.24 -63.45 28.93
C ALA A 27 -47.28 -63.23 30.02
N ARG A 28 -47.02 -62.25 30.89
CA ARG A 28 -48.08 -61.65 31.68
C ARG A 28 -49.10 -61.11 30.66
N PRO A 29 -50.41 -61.34 30.84
CA PRO A 29 -51.38 -60.65 30.02
C PRO A 29 -51.05 -59.16 30.10
N ASP A 30 -50.94 -58.52 28.93
CA ASP A 30 -50.78 -57.08 28.81
C ASP A 30 -51.81 -56.43 29.72
N GLY A 31 -51.36 -55.98 30.89
CA GLY A 31 -52.07 -54.97 31.62
C GLY A 31 -52.10 -53.82 30.64
N VAL A 32 -53.26 -53.60 30.01
CA VAL A 32 -53.55 -52.46 29.14
C VAL A 32 -52.84 -51.28 29.76
N ARG A 33 -51.73 -50.83 29.16
CA ARG A 33 -51.15 -49.55 29.55
C ARG A 33 -52.31 -48.58 29.45
N PRO A 34 -52.69 -47.89 30.54
CA PRO A 34 -53.74 -46.90 30.42
C PRO A 34 -53.33 -45.99 29.26
N PRO A 35 -54.27 -45.63 28.35
CA PRO A 35 -53.95 -44.75 27.24
C PRO A 35 -53.20 -43.53 27.79
N PRO A 36 -52.15 -43.05 27.09
CA PRO A 36 -51.39 -41.88 27.55
C PRO A 36 -52.38 -40.79 27.92
N SER A 37 -52.18 -40.16 29.08
CA SER A 37 -53.09 -39.11 29.52
C SER A 37 -53.19 -38.06 28.41
N PRO A 38 -54.36 -37.41 28.24
CA PRO A 38 -54.51 -36.34 27.26
C PRO A 38 -53.40 -35.28 27.35
N GLU A 39 -52.91 -35.01 28.56
CA GLU A 39 -51.76 -34.14 28.84
C GLU A 39 -50.46 -34.65 28.22
N ARG A 40 -50.17 -35.96 28.32
CA ARG A 40 -48.94 -36.52 27.74
C ARG A 40 -48.97 -36.46 26.21
N ILE A 41 -50.14 -36.70 25.62
CA ILE A 41 -50.35 -36.53 24.17
C ILE A 41 -50.10 -35.07 23.76
N LEU A 42 -50.61 -34.11 24.54
CA LEU A 42 -50.40 -32.69 24.27
C LEU A 42 -48.93 -32.29 24.40
N GLN A 43 -48.20 -32.79 25.41
CA GLN A 43 -46.76 -32.58 25.56
C GLN A 43 -45.97 -33.08 24.34
N ASP A 44 -46.21 -34.34 23.95
CA ASP A 44 -45.49 -34.95 22.82
C ASP A 44 -45.84 -34.21 21.50
N THR A 45 -47.10 -33.77 21.35
CA THR A 45 -47.55 -33.00 20.17
C THR A 45 -46.94 -31.58 20.14
N ALA A 46 -46.84 -30.92 21.29
CA ALA A 46 -46.24 -29.59 21.42
C ALA A 46 -44.75 -29.63 21.05
N GLU A 47 -44.01 -30.61 21.59
CA GLU A 47 -42.59 -30.77 21.29
C GLU A 47 -42.38 -31.13 19.81
N GLN A 48 -43.19 -32.03 19.23
CA GLN A 48 -43.10 -32.34 17.81
C GLN A 48 -43.35 -31.10 16.93
N ALA A 49 -44.36 -30.29 17.25
CA ALA A 49 -44.64 -29.06 16.50
C ALA A 49 -43.49 -28.05 16.59
N TYR A 50 -42.78 -27.99 17.71
CA TYR A 50 -41.58 -27.16 17.87
C TYR A 50 -40.42 -27.67 17.01
N GLN A 51 -40.15 -28.98 17.06
CA GLN A 51 -39.08 -29.61 16.28
C GLN A 51 -39.32 -29.54 14.77
N ASP A 52 -40.58 -29.63 14.33
CA ASP A 52 -40.97 -29.52 12.93
C ASP A 52 -40.98 -28.05 12.42
N GLY A 53 -40.69 -27.06 13.28
CA GLY A 53 -40.72 -25.65 12.92
C GLY A 53 -42.13 -25.10 12.64
N GLN A 54 -43.17 -25.77 13.14
CA GLN A 54 -44.57 -25.34 12.99
C GLN A 54 -44.91 -24.29 14.06
N TRP A 55 -44.27 -23.12 13.98
CA TRP A 55 -44.20 -22.12 15.06
C TRP A 55 -45.55 -21.71 15.64
N SER A 56 -46.55 -21.39 14.81
CA SER A 56 -47.87 -21.00 15.30
C SER A 56 -48.61 -22.13 16.03
N LYS A 57 -48.41 -23.40 15.63
CA LYS A 57 -48.98 -24.56 16.33
C LYS A 57 -48.23 -24.85 17.62
N SER A 58 -46.90 -24.75 17.57
CA SER A 58 -46.05 -24.91 18.75
C SER A 58 -46.39 -23.87 19.83
N GLU A 59 -46.58 -22.60 19.45
CA GLU A 59 -47.04 -21.55 20.35
C GLU A 59 -48.39 -21.92 20.99
N LEU A 60 -49.36 -22.35 20.18
CA LEU A 60 -50.68 -22.74 20.67
C LEU A 60 -50.59 -23.89 21.69
N TYR A 61 -49.90 -24.98 21.37
CA TYR A 61 -49.84 -26.16 22.23
C TYR A 61 -49.04 -25.92 23.51
N HIS A 62 -47.93 -25.17 23.44
CA HIS A 62 -47.20 -24.76 24.64
C HIS A 62 -48.00 -23.78 25.50
N GLY A 63 -48.79 -22.90 24.90
CA GLY A 63 -49.74 -22.04 25.63
C GLY A 63 -50.77 -22.85 26.41
N GLN A 64 -51.36 -23.87 25.78
CA GLN A 64 -52.32 -24.78 26.44
C GLN A 64 -51.69 -25.55 27.61
N LEU A 65 -50.45 -26.03 27.46
CA LEU A 65 -49.72 -26.70 28.55
C LEU A 65 -49.49 -25.77 29.74
N LEU A 66 -49.20 -24.49 29.49
CA LEU A 66 -49.01 -23.48 30.53
C LEU A 66 -50.33 -23.14 31.24
N GLU A 67 -51.45 -23.05 30.50
CA GLU A 67 -52.79 -22.81 31.05
C GLU A 67 -53.29 -23.95 31.94
N LEU A 68 -52.99 -25.20 31.58
CA LEU A 68 -53.32 -26.37 32.42
C LEU A 68 -52.64 -26.31 33.78
N GLY A 69 -51.51 -25.60 33.90
CA GLY A 69 -50.79 -25.38 35.15
C GLY A 69 -50.18 -26.64 35.78
N GLN A 70 -50.24 -27.78 35.08
CA GLN A 70 -49.71 -29.06 35.52
C GLN A 70 -48.22 -29.18 35.18
N GLY A 71 -47.50 -30.09 35.85
CA GLY A 71 -46.06 -30.28 35.65
C GLY A 71 -45.18 -29.55 36.67
N THR A 72 -43.94 -30.00 36.76
CA THR A 72 -42.93 -29.45 37.66
C THR A 72 -42.57 -28.01 37.27
N PRO A 73 -42.04 -27.19 38.21
CA PRO A 73 -41.54 -25.86 37.88
C PRO A 73 -40.53 -25.85 36.72
N ALA A 74 -39.67 -26.87 36.61
CA ALA A 74 -38.69 -26.99 35.54
C ALA A 74 -39.34 -27.25 34.16
N GLU A 75 -40.36 -28.11 34.10
CA GLU A 75 -41.10 -28.38 32.87
C GLU A 75 -41.86 -27.14 32.40
N ARG A 76 -42.56 -26.45 33.32
CA ARG A 76 -43.29 -25.22 32.98
C ARG A 76 -42.36 -24.08 32.53
N SER A 77 -41.16 -24.01 33.11
CA SER A 77 -40.11 -23.07 32.66
C SER A 77 -39.64 -23.41 31.24
N THR A 78 -39.47 -24.69 30.92
CA THR A 78 -39.14 -25.15 29.55
C THR A 78 -40.25 -24.83 28.56
N TRP A 79 -41.52 -25.08 28.91
CA TRP A 79 -42.65 -24.77 28.03
C TRP A 79 -42.81 -23.26 27.81
N SER A 80 -42.48 -22.44 28.82
CA SER A 80 -42.45 -20.98 28.69
C SER A 80 -41.40 -20.52 27.67
N GLU A 81 -40.20 -21.08 27.72
CA GLU A 81 -39.16 -20.83 26.72
C GLU A 81 -39.64 -21.20 25.31
N ARG A 82 -40.19 -22.42 25.16
CA ARG A 82 -40.72 -22.91 23.87
C ARG A 82 -41.86 -22.04 23.35
N TYR A 83 -42.78 -21.61 24.21
CA TYR A 83 -43.87 -20.70 23.87
C TYR A 83 -43.34 -19.37 23.33
N VAL A 84 -42.43 -18.72 24.07
CA VAL A 84 -41.88 -17.41 23.69
C VAL A 84 -41.13 -17.49 22.36
N VAL A 85 -40.24 -18.47 22.20
CA VAL A 85 -39.49 -18.66 20.95
C VAL A 85 -40.43 -18.93 19.77
N SER A 86 -41.46 -19.77 19.98
CA SER A 86 -42.45 -20.07 18.93
C SER A 86 -43.24 -18.82 18.54
N ALA A 87 -43.68 -18.02 19.52
CA ALA A 87 -44.37 -16.76 19.26
C ALA A 87 -43.50 -15.77 18.47
N LEU A 88 -42.21 -15.66 18.78
CA LEU A 88 -41.27 -14.82 18.04
C LEU A 88 -41.11 -15.28 16.59
N ARG A 89 -40.88 -16.58 16.37
CA ARG A 89 -40.73 -17.16 15.03
C ARG A 89 -42.03 -17.12 14.22
N ALA A 90 -43.19 -17.09 14.89
CA ALA A 90 -44.50 -16.87 14.26
C ALA A 90 -44.82 -15.39 13.97
N GLY A 91 -43.96 -14.44 14.39
CA GLY A 91 -44.18 -13.00 14.22
C GLY A 91 -45.12 -12.36 15.25
N HIS A 92 -45.45 -13.08 16.34
CA HIS A 92 -46.36 -12.63 17.39
C HIS A 92 -45.60 -11.94 18.55
N ALA A 93 -44.94 -10.80 18.27
CA ALA A 93 -44.09 -10.11 19.23
C ALA A 93 -44.80 -9.74 20.57
N ARG A 94 -46.08 -9.34 20.52
CA ARG A 94 -46.85 -9.04 21.73
C ARG A 94 -47.07 -10.27 22.61
N ASN A 95 -47.32 -11.43 21.99
CA ASN A 95 -47.49 -12.69 22.72
C ASN A 95 -46.16 -13.11 23.35
N ALA A 96 -45.05 -12.94 22.64
CA ALA A 96 -43.71 -13.17 23.19
C ALA A 96 -43.41 -12.28 24.41
N LEU A 97 -43.69 -10.97 24.33
CA LEU A 97 -43.51 -10.04 25.47
C LEU A 97 -44.38 -10.42 26.67
N SER A 98 -45.65 -10.77 26.43
CA SER A 98 -46.56 -11.24 27.48
C SER A 98 -46.07 -12.55 28.09
N GLY A 99 -45.60 -13.48 27.25
CA GLY A 99 -45.04 -14.77 27.67
C GLY A 99 -43.78 -14.61 28.49
N LEU A 100 -42.88 -13.69 28.14
CA LEU A 100 -41.67 -13.38 28.91
C LEU A 100 -42.01 -12.85 30.31
N LYS A 101 -43.03 -11.99 30.41
CA LYS A 101 -43.52 -11.48 31.70
C LYS A 101 -44.09 -12.61 32.55
N ALA A 102 -44.98 -13.43 31.97
CA ALA A 102 -45.56 -14.58 32.66
C ALA A 102 -44.49 -15.60 33.10
N TRP A 103 -43.47 -15.81 32.27
CA TRP A 103 -42.35 -16.68 32.61
C TRP A 103 -41.55 -16.15 33.81
N ALA A 104 -41.27 -14.84 33.84
CA ALA A 104 -40.57 -14.21 34.96
C ALA A 104 -41.37 -14.21 36.28
N GLU A 105 -42.70 -14.08 36.19
CA GLU A 105 -43.60 -14.19 37.35
C GLU A 105 -43.65 -15.62 37.91
N MET A 106 -43.61 -16.63 37.03
CA MET A 106 -43.61 -18.04 37.40
C MET A 106 -42.25 -18.50 37.97
N ASP A 107 -41.16 -18.06 37.34
CA ASP A 107 -39.79 -18.46 37.65
C ASP A 107 -38.95 -17.19 37.83
N PRO A 108 -38.75 -16.71 39.07
CA PRO A 108 -37.97 -15.51 39.34
C PRO A 108 -36.51 -15.58 38.89
N THR A 109 -36.00 -16.79 38.58
CA THR A 109 -34.65 -16.97 38.03
C THR A 109 -34.61 -16.84 36.51
N ALA A 110 -35.75 -16.89 35.81
CA ALA A 110 -35.83 -16.86 34.36
C ALA A 110 -35.15 -15.61 33.74
N PRO A 111 -35.31 -14.38 34.28
CA PRO A 111 -34.63 -13.21 33.73
C PRO A 111 -33.10 -13.29 33.76
N SER A 112 -32.51 -14.16 34.58
CA SER A 112 -31.04 -14.36 34.57
C SER A 112 -30.55 -15.32 33.49
N ARG A 113 -31.46 -16.03 32.80
CA ARG A 113 -31.10 -17.02 31.79
C ARG A 113 -30.81 -16.37 30.43
N PRO A 114 -29.77 -16.81 29.70
CA PRO A 114 -29.50 -16.30 28.35
C PRO A 114 -30.69 -16.43 27.39
N ALA A 115 -31.41 -17.55 27.45
CA ALA A 115 -32.61 -17.78 26.63
C ALA A 115 -33.66 -16.67 26.80
N TRP A 116 -33.94 -16.27 28.05
CA TRP A 116 -34.93 -15.24 28.35
C TRP A 116 -34.46 -13.87 27.88
N GLN A 117 -33.18 -13.53 28.13
CA GLN A 117 -32.61 -12.24 27.74
C GLN A 117 -32.55 -12.09 26.21
N ALA A 118 -32.17 -13.14 25.48
CA ALA A 118 -32.12 -13.12 24.02
C ALA A 118 -33.53 -12.95 23.44
N ALA A 119 -34.48 -13.73 23.95
CA ALA A 119 -35.87 -13.63 23.56
C ALA A 119 -36.48 -12.25 23.89
N ARG A 120 -36.07 -11.60 25.00
CA ARG A 120 -36.48 -10.23 25.31
C ARG A 120 -35.96 -9.22 24.30
N ILE A 121 -34.67 -9.27 23.96
CA ILE A 121 -34.06 -8.36 22.97
C ILE A 121 -34.77 -8.53 21.62
N GLU A 122 -35.00 -9.78 21.22
CA GLU A 122 -35.70 -10.11 19.98
C GLU A 122 -37.16 -9.64 20.00
N ALA A 123 -37.88 -9.85 21.10
CA ALA A 123 -39.26 -9.41 21.25
C ALA A 123 -39.40 -7.88 21.22
N LEU A 124 -38.47 -7.15 21.86
CA LEU A 124 -38.43 -5.70 21.83
C LEU A 124 -38.21 -5.18 20.41
N HIS A 125 -37.23 -5.74 19.70
CA HIS A 125 -36.97 -5.43 18.29
C HIS A 125 -38.21 -5.69 17.42
N ALA A 126 -38.80 -6.89 17.50
CA ALA A 126 -39.98 -7.27 16.74
C ALA A 126 -41.24 -6.45 17.08
N SER A 127 -41.30 -5.84 18.28
CA SER A 127 -42.39 -4.95 18.69
C SER A 127 -42.23 -3.51 18.18
N GLY A 128 -41.07 -3.15 17.61
CA GLY A 128 -40.71 -1.81 17.17
C GLY A 128 -40.09 -0.92 18.25
N ASP A 129 -39.86 -1.43 19.46
CA ASP A 129 -39.14 -0.70 20.54
C ASP A 129 -37.63 -0.90 20.40
N GLU A 130 -37.10 -0.35 19.31
CA GLU A 130 -35.70 -0.51 18.90
C GLU A 130 -34.72 0.06 19.90
N THR A 131 -35.05 1.21 20.49
CA THR A 131 -34.21 1.86 21.50
C THR A 131 -34.05 0.96 22.71
N ALA A 132 -35.15 0.36 23.20
CA ALA A 132 -35.07 -0.56 24.33
C ALA A 132 -34.32 -1.86 23.97
N ALA A 133 -34.49 -2.38 22.76
CA ALA A 133 -33.78 -3.57 22.30
C ALA A 133 -32.25 -3.35 22.29
N LEU A 134 -31.80 -2.24 21.71
CA LEU A 134 -30.38 -1.88 21.65
C LEU A 134 -29.80 -1.59 23.03
N LEU A 135 -30.48 -0.79 23.86
CA LEU A 135 -30.02 -0.52 25.23
C LEU A 135 -29.90 -1.81 26.04
N THR A 136 -30.81 -2.77 25.86
CA THR A 136 -30.76 -4.06 26.56
C THR A 136 -29.59 -4.91 26.06
N LEU A 137 -29.37 -4.96 24.74
CA LEU A 137 -28.26 -5.67 24.13
C LEU A 137 -26.90 -5.10 24.59
N ASP A 138 -26.75 -3.77 24.52
CA ASP A 138 -25.54 -3.05 24.91
C ASP A 138 -25.23 -3.28 26.39
N ALA A 139 -26.22 -3.07 27.27
CA ALA A 139 -26.06 -3.27 28.69
C ALA A 139 -25.54 -4.67 29.03
N PHE A 140 -25.96 -5.70 28.29
CA PHE A 140 -25.51 -7.06 28.53
C PHE A 140 -24.13 -7.36 27.94
N LEU A 141 -23.88 -6.95 26.69
CA LEU A 141 -22.60 -7.19 26.04
C LEU A 141 -21.45 -6.44 26.74
N ASP A 142 -21.75 -5.29 27.35
CA ASP A 142 -20.78 -4.47 28.07
C ASP A 142 -20.71 -4.78 29.58
N ASP A 143 -21.53 -5.68 30.10
CA ASP A 143 -21.47 -6.07 31.51
C ASP A 143 -20.23 -6.91 31.79
N SER A 144 -19.19 -6.24 32.29
CA SER A 144 -17.92 -6.86 32.69
C SER A 144 -18.05 -7.88 33.82
N MET A 145 -19.16 -7.87 34.58
CA MET A 145 -19.44 -8.86 35.62
C MET A 145 -19.86 -10.20 35.05
N LEU A 146 -20.33 -10.24 33.80
CA LEU A 146 -20.72 -11.48 33.12
C LEU A 146 -19.52 -12.13 32.43
N PRO A 147 -19.33 -13.46 32.60
CA PRO A 147 -18.29 -14.21 31.89
C PRO A 147 -18.39 -14.01 30.37
N ALA A 148 -17.25 -13.88 29.70
CA ALA A 148 -17.20 -13.68 28.24
C ALA A 148 -17.95 -14.77 27.46
N ALA A 149 -17.86 -16.03 27.92
CA ALA A 149 -18.59 -17.15 27.33
C ALA A 149 -20.12 -16.97 27.42
N THR A 150 -20.63 -16.46 28.54
CA THR A 150 -22.07 -16.18 28.71
C THR A 150 -22.51 -15.02 27.83
N ARG A 151 -21.66 -13.99 27.67
CA ARG A 151 -21.89 -12.87 26.75
C ARG A 151 -21.92 -13.31 25.30
N LEU A 152 -21.00 -14.18 24.92
CA LEU A 152 -20.96 -14.80 23.59
C LEU A 152 -22.21 -15.63 23.33
N GLU A 153 -22.56 -16.57 24.22
CA GLU A 153 -23.75 -17.43 24.06
C GLU A 153 -25.03 -16.60 23.87
N LEU A 154 -25.20 -15.53 24.65
CA LEU A 154 -26.35 -14.66 24.46
C LEU A 154 -26.32 -13.99 23.08
N GLY A 155 -25.20 -13.38 22.73
CA GLY A 155 -25.10 -12.65 21.48
C GLY A 155 -25.25 -13.56 20.25
N GLU A 156 -24.79 -14.81 20.32
CA GLU A 156 -25.05 -15.83 19.30
C GLU A 156 -26.55 -16.09 19.15
N ARG A 157 -27.30 -16.24 20.26
CA ARG A 157 -28.77 -16.40 20.21
C ARG A 157 -29.48 -15.16 19.66
N VAL A 158 -29.02 -13.96 20.00
CA VAL A 158 -29.57 -12.71 19.44
C VAL A 158 -29.29 -12.63 17.94
N PHE A 159 -28.08 -13.01 17.51
CA PHE A 159 -27.71 -13.08 16.10
C PHE A 159 -28.60 -14.08 15.34
N GLU A 160 -28.85 -15.27 15.88
CA GLU A 160 -29.77 -16.25 15.29
C GLU A 160 -31.19 -15.68 15.13
N GLY A 161 -31.68 -14.94 16.12
CA GLY A 161 -32.97 -14.24 16.05
C GLY A 161 -32.99 -13.20 14.92
N PHE A 162 -32.00 -12.31 14.88
CA PHE A 162 -31.88 -11.29 13.83
C PHE A 162 -31.70 -11.90 12.43
N ALA A 163 -30.96 -13.00 12.31
CA ALA A 163 -30.75 -13.71 11.06
C ALA A 163 -32.03 -14.39 10.53
N ALA A 164 -32.94 -14.78 11.43
CA ALA A 164 -34.24 -15.37 11.09
C ALA A 164 -35.34 -14.31 10.86
N ALA A 165 -35.12 -13.07 11.29
CA ALA A 165 -36.10 -11.99 11.19
C ALA A 165 -36.28 -11.51 9.73
N PRO A 166 -37.49 -11.04 9.35
CA PRO A 166 -37.70 -10.40 8.06
C PRO A 166 -36.86 -9.12 7.94
N ALA A 167 -36.55 -8.75 6.70
CA ALA A 167 -35.77 -7.54 6.43
C ALA A 167 -36.46 -6.29 7.01
N ALA A 168 -35.71 -5.50 7.78
CA ALA A 168 -36.17 -4.25 8.38
C ALA A 168 -35.08 -3.18 8.27
N PRO A 169 -35.44 -1.88 8.21
CA PRO A 169 -34.46 -0.80 8.17
C PRO A 169 -33.44 -0.88 9.32
N GLY A 170 -32.15 -0.81 8.99
CA GLY A 170 -31.04 -0.87 9.95
C GLY A 170 -30.73 -2.25 10.53
N LEU A 171 -31.45 -3.31 10.15
CA LEU A 171 -31.21 -4.66 10.67
C LEU A 171 -29.82 -5.18 10.28
N ASP A 172 -29.42 -4.92 9.04
CA ASP A 172 -28.12 -5.36 8.50
C ASP A 172 -26.94 -4.71 9.24
N ASP A 173 -26.99 -3.40 9.48
CA ASP A 173 -25.96 -2.69 10.25
C ASP A 173 -25.85 -3.21 11.69
N ARG A 174 -27.00 -3.55 12.30
CA ARG A 174 -27.05 -4.16 13.64
C ARG A 174 -26.43 -5.55 13.64
N ILE A 175 -26.71 -6.37 12.63
CA ILE A 175 -26.10 -7.69 12.49
C ILE A 175 -24.57 -7.57 12.36
N MET A 176 -24.09 -6.66 11.50
CA MET A 176 -22.65 -6.40 11.35
C MET A 176 -22.00 -5.95 12.66
N THR A 177 -22.65 -5.03 13.38
CA THR A 177 -22.19 -4.52 14.68
C THR A 177 -22.19 -5.59 15.76
N LEU A 178 -23.22 -6.43 15.81
CA LEU A 178 -23.30 -7.53 16.75
C LEU A 178 -22.17 -8.54 16.51
N LEU A 179 -21.98 -8.99 15.27
CA LEU A 179 -20.92 -9.93 14.92
C LEU A 179 -19.52 -9.38 15.25
N SER A 180 -19.27 -8.08 15.02
CA SER A 180 -17.98 -7.46 15.34
C SER A 180 -17.72 -7.38 16.85
N ARG A 181 -18.77 -7.22 17.66
CA ARG A 181 -18.67 -7.28 19.13
C ARG A 181 -18.55 -8.69 19.68
N LEU A 182 -19.08 -9.71 18.99
CA LEU A 182 -18.94 -11.11 19.39
C LEU A 182 -17.57 -11.69 19.08
N ALA A 183 -16.94 -11.27 17.98
CA ALA A 183 -15.61 -11.75 17.57
C ALA A 183 -14.55 -11.72 18.69
N PRO A 184 -14.36 -10.62 19.46
CA PRO A 184 -13.38 -10.59 20.55
C PRO A 184 -13.79 -11.42 21.78
N LEU A 185 -15.07 -11.82 21.91
CA LEU A 185 -15.55 -12.69 22.99
C LEU A 185 -15.27 -14.17 22.70
N ALA A 186 -15.19 -14.56 21.43
CA ALA A 186 -14.83 -15.91 20.98
C ALA A 186 -13.31 -16.14 21.13
N ARG A 187 -12.88 -16.53 22.33
CA ARG A 187 -11.45 -16.63 22.69
C ARG A 187 -10.78 -17.92 22.25
N ASP A 188 -11.52 -19.02 22.28
CA ASP A 188 -11.01 -20.31 21.83
C ASP A 188 -11.34 -20.57 20.35
N ARG A 189 -10.71 -21.61 19.80
CA ARG A 189 -10.88 -21.94 18.38
C ARG A 189 -12.29 -22.42 18.08
N ASP A 190 -12.92 -23.15 18.99
CA ASP A 190 -14.22 -23.77 18.74
C ASP A 190 -15.34 -22.72 18.73
N ASP A 191 -15.27 -21.73 19.62
CA ASP A 191 -16.14 -20.56 19.65
C ASP A 191 -16.02 -19.75 18.35
N ARG A 192 -14.79 -19.48 17.90
CA ARG A 192 -14.56 -18.77 16.63
C ARG A 192 -15.13 -19.53 15.45
N LEU A 193 -14.94 -20.85 15.42
CA LEU A 193 -15.47 -21.70 14.36
C LEU A 193 -17.00 -21.64 14.29
N ARG A 194 -17.69 -21.72 15.43
CA ARG A 194 -19.15 -21.63 15.48
C ARG A 194 -19.64 -20.28 14.99
N LEU A 195 -19.07 -19.18 15.49
CA LEU A 195 -19.45 -17.82 15.07
C LEU A 195 -19.21 -17.59 13.58
N GLU A 196 -18.05 -18.00 13.05
CA GLU A 196 -17.70 -17.87 11.64
C GLU A 196 -18.62 -18.72 10.74
N ASP A 197 -18.96 -19.94 11.13
CA ASP A 197 -19.86 -20.83 10.38
C ASP A 197 -21.29 -20.25 10.34
N SER A 198 -21.82 -19.78 11.47
CA SER A 198 -23.15 -19.17 11.55
C SER A 198 -23.25 -17.87 10.72
N ALA A 199 -22.23 -17.01 10.80
CA ALA A 199 -22.18 -15.80 9.98
C ALA A 199 -22.10 -16.12 8.48
N ARG A 200 -21.25 -17.09 8.10
CA ARG A 200 -21.10 -17.51 6.70
C ARG A 200 -22.40 -18.05 6.14
N GLU A 201 -23.10 -18.88 6.90
CA GLU A 201 -24.39 -19.41 6.50
C GLU A 201 -25.44 -18.32 6.30
N PHE A 202 -25.48 -17.34 7.21
CA PHE A 202 -26.33 -16.16 7.06
C PHE A 202 -26.02 -15.38 5.76
N PHE A 203 -24.77 -14.97 5.56
CA PHE A 203 -24.37 -14.21 4.36
C PHE A 203 -24.63 -14.99 3.06
N MET A 204 -24.43 -16.31 3.06
CA MET A 204 -24.70 -17.16 1.88
C MET A 204 -26.18 -17.23 1.51
N ARG A 205 -27.11 -17.00 2.44
CA ARG A 205 -28.56 -17.02 2.18
C ARG A 205 -29.13 -15.64 1.82
N LEU A 206 -28.39 -14.56 2.05
CA LEU A 206 -28.87 -13.21 1.76
C LEU A 206 -29.11 -12.99 0.26
N PRO A 207 -30.14 -12.20 -0.12
CA PRO A 207 -30.26 -11.62 -1.46
C PRO A 207 -29.03 -10.78 -1.85
N ASP A 208 -28.73 -10.71 -3.13
CA ASP A 208 -27.52 -10.05 -3.65
C ASP A 208 -27.46 -8.55 -3.34
N ASP A 209 -28.60 -7.86 -3.39
CA ASP A 209 -28.72 -6.44 -3.07
C ASP A 209 -28.43 -6.14 -1.60
N ARG A 210 -28.92 -6.99 -0.68
CA ARG A 210 -28.63 -6.88 0.75
C ARG A 210 -27.17 -7.19 1.06
N LEU A 211 -26.61 -8.25 0.48
CA LEU A 211 -25.20 -8.59 0.65
C LEU A 211 -24.29 -7.47 0.10
N ALA A 212 -24.63 -6.90 -1.04
CA ALA A 212 -23.92 -5.76 -1.62
C ALA A 212 -23.93 -4.53 -0.70
N ALA A 213 -25.09 -4.21 -0.10
CA ALA A 213 -25.21 -3.09 0.83
C ALA A 213 -24.31 -3.28 2.07
N MET A 214 -24.26 -4.48 2.64
CA MET A 214 -23.39 -4.81 3.78
C MET A 214 -21.89 -4.76 3.39
N ALA A 215 -21.54 -5.23 2.19
CA ALA A 215 -20.17 -5.23 1.71
C ALA A 215 -19.66 -3.82 1.34
N ALA A 216 -20.54 -2.90 0.89
CA ALA A 216 -20.15 -1.57 0.46
C ALA A 216 -19.50 -0.72 1.57
N GLY A 217 -19.89 -0.94 2.84
CA GLY A 217 -19.29 -0.29 4.01
C GLY A 217 -18.15 -1.08 4.67
N SER A 218 -17.78 -2.23 4.12
CA SER A 218 -16.84 -3.18 4.73
C SER A 218 -15.43 -3.08 4.13
N SER A 219 -14.41 -3.32 4.95
CA SER A 219 -13.04 -3.51 4.48
C SER A 219 -12.74 -5.00 4.29
N PRO A 220 -12.20 -5.44 3.13
CA PRO A 220 -11.81 -6.84 2.95
C PRO A 220 -10.72 -7.25 3.93
N SER A 221 -9.87 -6.32 4.41
CA SER A 221 -8.84 -6.62 5.41
C SER A 221 -9.18 -6.07 6.80
N GLY A 222 -10.46 -5.75 7.05
CA GLY A 222 -10.98 -5.26 8.31
C GLY A 222 -11.13 -6.35 9.39
N PRO A 223 -11.64 -5.99 10.58
CA PRO A 223 -12.02 -6.97 11.59
C PRO A 223 -13.25 -7.79 11.14
N PHE A 224 -13.42 -8.99 11.68
CA PHE A 224 -14.63 -9.78 11.47
C PHE A 224 -15.88 -8.96 11.88
N PRO A 225 -16.99 -8.98 11.11
CA PRO A 225 -17.28 -9.83 9.95
C PRO A 225 -16.99 -9.22 8.57
N GLU A 226 -16.39 -8.03 8.49
CA GLU A 226 -16.21 -7.29 7.23
C GLU A 226 -15.52 -8.08 6.09
N PRO A 227 -14.44 -8.85 6.36
CA PRO A 227 -13.81 -9.67 5.34
C PRO A 227 -14.74 -10.73 4.75
N LEU A 228 -15.64 -11.31 5.55
CA LEU A 228 -16.55 -12.36 5.13
C LEU A 228 -17.63 -11.83 4.19
N ALA A 229 -18.24 -10.69 4.54
CA ALA A 229 -19.23 -10.02 3.70
C ALA A 229 -18.60 -9.58 2.36
N SER A 230 -17.42 -8.96 2.42
CA SER A 230 -16.67 -8.51 1.24
C SER A 230 -16.29 -9.68 0.32
N PHE A 231 -15.82 -10.80 0.90
CA PHE A 231 -15.44 -11.99 0.15
C PHE A 231 -16.63 -12.59 -0.59
N LEU A 232 -17.74 -12.84 0.11
CA LEU A 232 -18.91 -13.50 -0.47
C LEU A 232 -19.59 -12.63 -1.53
N HIS A 233 -19.63 -11.31 -1.31
CA HIS A 233 -20.12 -10.37 -2.33
C HIS A 233 -19.24 -10.41 -3.59
N ALA A 234 -17.91 -10.33 -3.44
CA ALA A 234 -16.97 -10.40 -4.55
C ALA A 234 -17.07 -11.72 -5.32
N ALA A 235 -17.20 -12.86 -4.63
CA ALA A 235 -17.39 -14.15 -5.26
C ALA A 235 -18.64 -14.19 -6.15
N ARG A 236 -19.79 -13.73 -5.64
CA ARG A 236 -21.04 -13.67 -6.44
C ARG A 236 -20.95 -12.70 -7.61
N LEU A 237 -20.22 -11.59 -7.43
CA LEU A 237 -20.01 -10.62 -8.51
C LEU A 237 -19.19 -11.24 -9.65
N ALA A 238 -18.13 -11.98 -9.33
CA ALA A 238 -17.29 -12.68 -10.30
C ALA A 238 -18.09 -13.74 -11.10
N GLU A 239 -18.96 -14.49 -10.44
CA GLU A 239 -19.81 -15.50 -11.10
C GLU A 239 -20.79 -14.90 -12.10
N ARG A 240 -21.26 -13.67 -11.85
CA ARG A 240 -22.30 -13.01 -12.66
C ARG A 240 -21.72 -12.11 -13.75
N ILE A 241 -20.55 -11.51 -13.50
CA ILE A 241 -19.95 -10.46 -14.34
C ILE A 241 -18.48 -10.84 -14.59
N PRO A 242 -18.17 -11.47 -15.75
CA PRO A 242 -16.79 -11.86 -16.08
C PRO A 242 -15.79 -10.70 -16.01
N GLU A 243 -16.21 -9.49 -16.38
CA GLU A 243 -15.38 -8.28 -16.34
C GLU A 243 -15.04 -7.84 -14.91
N ALA A 244 -15.83 -8.25 -13.92
CA ALA A 244 -15.57 -7.95 -12.51
C ALA A 244 -14.49 -8.86 -11.90
N TRP A 245 -14.09 -9.93 -12.61
CA TRP A 245 -13.17 -10.93 -12.08
C TRP A 245 -11.87 -10.36 -11.49
N PRO A 246 -11.12 -9.46 -12.16
CA PRO A 246 -9.88 -8.93 -11.58
C PRO A 246 -10.08 -8.21 -10.24
N ALA A 247 -11.12 -7.37 -10.15
CA ALA A 247 -11.42 -6.61 -8.93
C ALA A 247 -11.99 -7.52 -7.81
N ALA A 248 -12.85 -8.47 -8.18
CA ALA A 248 -13.41 -9.45 -7.26
C ALA A 248 -12.33 -10.38 -6.69
N TRP A 249 -11.43 -10.87 -7.55
CA TRP A 249 -10.29 -11.69 -7.17
C TRP A 249 -9.38 -10.99 -6.15
N GLN A 250 -9.05 -9.72 -6.39
CA GLN A 250 -8.26 -8.92 -5.44
C GLN A 250 -8.97 -8.77 -4.09
N THR A 251 -10.28 -8.48 -4.10
CA THR A 251 -11.08 -8.38 -2.88
C THR A 251 -11.09 -9.70 -2.09
N MET A 252 -11.31 -10.83 -2.77
CA MET A 252 -11.30 -12.16 -2.15
C MET A 252 -9.93 -12.52 -1.56
N ARG A 253 -8.84 -12.24 -2.27
CA ARG A 253 -7.48 -12.46 -1.78
C ARG A 253 -7.16 -11.61 -0.55
N ARG A 254 -7.53 -10.32 -0.57
CA ARG A 254 -7.36 -9.40 0.57
C ARG A 254 -8.19 -9.77 1.79
N ALA A 255 -9.28 -10.52 1.61
CA ALA A 255 -10.09 -11.05 2.71
C ALA A 255 -9.51 -12.31 3.34
N LEU A 256 -8.77 -13.12 2.58
CA LEU A 256 -8.09 -14.32 3.07
C LEU A 256 -6.70 -14.02 3.65
N THR A 257 -6.58 -13.01 4.52
CA THR A 257 -5.30 -12.77 5.21
C THR A 257 -5.01 -13.86 6.23
N PRO A 258 -3.73 -14.09 6.59
CA PRO A 258 -3.39 -14.99 7.67
C PRO A 258 -4.13 -14.58 8.95
N HIS A 259 -4.76 -15.54 9.63
CA HIS A 259 -5.46 -15.37 10.91
C HIS A 259 -6.81 -14.64 10.86
N ALA A 260 -7.26 -14.18 9.69
CA ALA A 260 -8.60 -13.59 9.50
C ALA A 260 -9.73 -14.55 9.92
N PHE A 261 -9.55 -15.84 9.60
CA PHE A 261 -10.53 -16.89 9.88
C PHE A 261 -9.91 -18.06 10.63
N ALA A 262 -10.67 -18.65 11.56
CA ALA A 262 -10.34 -19.91 12.21
C ALA A 262 -10.45 -21.11 11.25
N ARG A 263 -11.30 -21.01 10.21
CA ARG A 263 -11.40 -21.98 9.11
C ARG A 263 -11.51 -21.31 7.74
N PRO A 264 -10.38 -21.02 7.08
CA PRO A 264 -10.39 -20.40 5.75
C PRO A 264 -10.77 -21.36 4.61
N ASP A 265 -10.70 -22.68 4.81
CA ASP A 265 -10.80 -23.67 3.72
C ASP A 265 -12.07 -23.55 2.84
N PRO A 266 -13.29 -23.30 3.38
CA PRO A 266 -14.47 -23.14 2.54
C PRO A 266 -14.37 -21.94 1.59
N LEU A 267 -13.83 -20.82 2.05
CA LEU A 267 -13.64 -19.62 1.25
C LEU A 267 -12.50 -19.81 0.25
N ALA A 268 -11.39 -20.42 0.69
CA ALA A 268 -10.28 -20.75 -0.19
C ALA A 268 -10.70 -21.66 -1.35
N ARG A 269 -11.61 -22.63 -1.13
CA ARG A 269 -12.18 -23.46 -2.21
C ARG A 269 -13.03 -22.67 -3.20
N ILE A 270 -13.78 -21.67 -2.76
CA ILE A 270 -14.55 -20.79 -3.66
C ILE A 270 -13.59 -20.03 -4.57
N LEU A 271 -12.55 -19.42 -3.98
CA LEU A 271 -11.55 -18.68 -4.73
C LEU A 271 -10.79 -19.59 -5.71
N ALA A 272 -10.31 -20.75 -5.27
CA ALA A 272 -9.59 -21.69 -6.12
C ALA A 272 -10.40 -22.15 -7.33
N ARG A 273 -11.70 -22.44 -7.14
CA ARG A 273 -12.59 -22.78 -8.26
C ARG A 273 -12.70 -21.62 -9.26
N LEU A 274 -12.88 -20.39 -8.79
CA LEU A 274 -12.98 -19.22 -9.68
C LEU A 274 -11.63 -18.94 -10.38
N GLU A 275 -10.51 -19.20 -9.71
CA GLU A 275 -9.17 -19.13 -10.31
C GLU A 275 -8.99 -20.18 -11.41
N ASP A 276 -9.49 -21.40 -11.21
CA ASP A 276 -9.49 -22.45 -12.25
C ASP A 276 -10.40 -22.08 -13.44
N GLU A 277 -11.54 -21.43 -13.19
CA GLU A 277 -12.51 -21.04 -14.22
C GLU A 277 -12.07 -19.83 -15.05
N HIS A 278 -11.51 -18.79 -14.41
CA HIS A 278 -11.20 -17.50 -15.04
C HIS A 278 -9.70 -17.23 -15.20
N GLY A 279 -8.83 -18.11 -14.68
CA GLY A 279 -7.40 -17.86 -14.55
C GLY A 279 -7.08 -16.85 -13.45
N VAL A 280 -5.85 -16.84 -12.94
CA VAL A 280 -5.42 -15.84 -11.95
C VAL A 280 -5.19 -14.49 -12.66
N PRO A 281 -5.86 -13.39 -12.25
CA PRO A 281 -5.59 -12.06 -12.76
C PRO A 281 -4.14 -11.64 -12.47
N SER A 282 -3.27 -11.80 -13.46
CA SER A 282 -1.90 -11.28 -13.39
C SER A 282 -1.82 -9.96 -14.15
N VAL A 283 -1.23 -8.94 -13.53
CA VAL A 283 -0.72 -7.82 -14.31
C VAL A 283 0.44 -8.35 -15.14
N SER A 284 0.29 -8.28 -16.46
CA SER A 284 1.36 -8.61 -17.40
C SER A 284 1.97 -7.30 -17.88
N LEU A 285 3.29 -7.22 -17.87
CA LEU A 285 4.05 -6.06 -18.32
C LEU A 285 5.27 -6.51 -19.11
N ALA A 286 5.81 -5.61 -19.92
CA ALA A 286 7.04 -5.84 -20.67
C ALA A 286 8.16 -4.91 -20.23
N LEU A 287 9.39 -5.42 -20.19
CA LEU A 287 10.61 -4.65 -19.96
C LEU A 287 11.53 -4.79 -21.17
N LEU A 288 11.91 -3.66 -21.75
CA LEU A 288 12.82 -3.57 -22.89
C LEU A 288 14.19 -3.14 -22.36
N LEU A 289 15.09 -4.10 -22.16
CA LEU A 289 16.35 -3.87 -21.47
C LEU A 289 17.54 -4.34 -22.33
N PRO A 290 18.69 -3.63 -22.31
CA PRO A 290 19.92 -4.14 -22.89
C PRO A 290 20.51 -5.21 -21.95
N LEU A 291 20.25 -6.49 -22.24
CA LEU A 291 20.74 -7.63 -21.44
C LEU A 291 22.07 -8.20 -21.95
N SER A 292 22.71 -7.48 -22.87
CA SER A 292 24.02 -7.81 -23.44
C SER A 292 24.69 -6.51 -23.93
N GLY A 293 25.94 -6.59 -24.37
CA GLY A 293 26.65 -5.43 -24.91
C GLY A 293 27.06 -4.41 -23.84
N ARG A 294 27.19 -3.14 -24.24
CA ARG A 294 27.81 -2.10 -23.39
C ARG A 294 27.02 -1.75 -22.11
N PHE A 295 25.71 -1.99 -22.11
CA PHE A 295 24.82 -1.64 -21.00
C PHE A 295 24.23 -2.87 -20.29
N GLU A 296 24.81 -4.05 -20.52
CA GLU A 296 24.37 -5.32 -19.92
C GLU A 296 24.19 -5.24 -18.40
N ASN A 297 25.19 -4.72 -17.68
CA ASN A 297 25.14 -4.59 -16.23
C ASN A 297 23.98 -3.70 -15.75
N VAL A 298 23.64 -2.67 -16.52
CA VAL A 298 22.50 -1.79 -16.21
C VAL A 298 21.19 -2.54 -16.41
N GLY A 299 21.02 -3.23 -17.55
CA GLY A 299 19.84 -4.04 -17.84
C GLY A 299 19.59 -5.11 -16.78
N TRP A 300 20.62 -5.86 -16.39
CA TRP A 300 20.51 -6.85 -15.31
C TRP A 300 20.21 -6.23 -13.95
N SER A 301 20.74 -5.04 -13.64
CA SER A 301 20.41 -4.37 -12.38
C SER A 301 18.95 -3.95 -12.30
N ILE A 302 18.38 -3.43 -13.40
CA ILE A 302 16.94 -3.15 -13.50
C ILE A 302 16.13 -4.44 -13.35
N LEU A 303 16.52 -5.51 -14.02
CA LEU A 303 15.81 -6.79 -13.95
C LEU A 303 15.80 -7.35 -12.51
N ARG A 304 16.91 -7.28 -11.78
CA ARG A 304 16.95 -7.68 -10.35
C ARG A 304 15.94 -6.90 -9.50
N GLY A 305 15.79 -5.61 -9.76
CA GLY A 305 14.78 -4.77 -9.11
C GLY A 305 13.35 -5.20 -9.45
N ALA A 306 13.09 -5.46 -10.73
CA ALA A 306 11.80 -5.94 -11.21
C ALA A 306 11.44 -7.31 -10.60
N ASP A 307 12.41 -8.22 -10.51
CA ASP A 307 12.24 -9.54 -9.87
C ASP A 307 11.93 -9.42 -8.38
N ALA A 308 12.58 -8.49 -7.66
CA ALA A 308 12.28 -8.20 -6.26
C ALA A 308 10.83 -7.74 -6.05
N ALA A 309 10.33 -6.88 -6.93
CA ALA A 309 8.92 -6.47 -6.90
C ALA A 309 7.98 -7.63 -7.28
N GLY A 310 8.33 -8.41 -8.31
CA GLY A 310 7.57 -9.60 -8.71
C GLY A 310 7.43 -10.62 -7.58
N TRP A 311 8.52 -10.87 -6.85
CA TRP A 311 8.52 -11.73 -5.67
C TRP A 311 7.70 -11.16 -4.52
N GLN A 312 7.79 -9.85 -4.27
CA GLN A 312 6.96 -9.17 -3.27
C GLN A 312 5.46 -9.37 -3.58
N PHE A 313 5.04 -9.22 -4.83
CA PHE A 313 3.66 -9.45 -5.21
C PHE A 313 3.26 -10.94 -5.20
N ALA A 314 4.14 -11.84 -5.62
CA ALA A 314 3.90 -13.27 -5.58
C ALA A 314 3.72 -13.79 -4.14
N SER A 315 4.54 -13.32 -3.19
CA SER A 315 4.40 -13.65 -1.75
C SER A 315 3.12 -13.11 -1.13
N GLN A 316 2.55 -12.05 -1.70
CA GLN A 316 1.23 -11.50 -1.35
C GLN A 316 0.07 -12.17 -2.10
N GLY A 317 0.36 -13.20 -2.90
CA GLY A 317 -0.63 -13.97 -3.65
C GLY A 317 -1.12 -13.30 -4.94
N ALA A 318 -0.44 -12.27 -5.43
CA ALA A 318 -0.76 -11.52 -6.66
C ALA A 318 0.37 -11.56 -7.69
N PRO A 319 0.66 -12.72 -8.30
CA PRO A 319 1.81 -12.85 -9.19
C PRO A 319 1.74 -11.88 -10.37
N VAL A 320 2.87 -11.25 -10.69
CA VAL A 320 3.06 -10.35 -11.82
C VAL A 320 3.84 -11.08 -12.90
N SER A 321 3.39 -11.02 -14.15
CA SER A 321 4.10 -11.59 -15.29
C SER A 321 4.96 -10.52 -15.97
N VAL A 322 6.27 -10.63 -15.85
CA VAL A 322 7.23 -9.70 -16.45
C VAL A 322 7.85 -10.35 -17.70
N HIS A 323 7.55 -9.79 -18.88
CA HIS A 323 8.14 -10.21 -20.15
C HIS A 323 9.37 -9.36 -20.45
N VAL A 324 10.55 -9.97 -20.42
CA VAL A 324 11.80 -9.24 -20.66
C VAL A 324 12.28 -9.47 -22.09
N ILE A 325 12.53 -8.39 -22.82
CA ILE A 325 13.06 -8.42 -24.19
C ILE A 325 14.44 -7.78 -24.18
N ASN A 326 15.44 -8.50 -24.71
CA ASN A 326 16.78 -7.97 -24.87
C ASN A 326 16.85 -7.04 -26.10
N THR A 327 16.97 -5.73 -25.89
CA THR A 327 16.99 -4.73 -26.98
C THR A 327 18.23 -4.81 -27.86
N GLU A 328 19.25 -5.56 -27.45
CA GLU A 328 20.45 -5.79 -28.24
C GLU A 328 20.34 -7.01 -29.16
N SER A 329 19.28 -7.82 -29.01
CA SER A 329 18.96 -8.89 -29.98
C SER A 329 18.61 -8.27 -31.34
N PRO A 330 19.08 -8.82 -32.49
CA PRO A 330 18.70 -8.30 -33.80
C PRO A 330 17.19 -8.40 -34.07
N ASP A 331 16.50 -9.36 -33.46
CA ASP A 331 15.07 -9.65 -33.67
C ASP A 331 14.17 -9.08 -32.56
N TRP A 332 14.70 -8.23 -31.69
CA TRP A 332 14.01 -7.74 -30.49
C TRP A 332 12.64 -7.09 -30.77
N LEU A 333 12.49 -6.37 -31.89
CA LEU A 333 11.21 -5.78 -32.30
C LEU A 333 10.17 -6.84 -32.67
N ALA A 334 10.61 -7.92 -33.33
CA ALA A 334 9.73 -9.03 -33.70
C ALA A 334 9.31 -9.81 -32.45
N GLU A 335 10.24 -10.05 -31.52
CA GLU A 335 9.95 -10.66 -30.22
C GLU A 335 8.94 -9.82 -29.41
N PHE A 336 9.13 -8.50 -29.37
CA PHE A 336 8.21 -7.58 -28.71
C PHE A 336 6.83 -7.55 -29.38
N ALA A 337 6.77 -7.52 -30.72
CA ALA A 337 5.52 -7.54 -31.46
C ALA A 337 4.74 -8.86 -31.26
N ALA A 338 5.45 -9.98 -31.05
CA ALA A 338 4.88 -11.30 -30.80
C ALA A 338 4.37 -11.50 -29.36
N LEU A 339 4.59 -10.54 -28.46
CA LEU A 339 4.02 -10.60 -27.11
C LEU A 339 2.49 -10.71 -27.15
N PRO A 340 1.88 -11.43 -26.19
CA PRO A 340 0.43 -11.55 -26.13
C PRO A 340 -0.24 -10.17 -25.98
N PRO A 341 -1.58 -10.07 -26.11
CA PRO A 341 -2.29 -8.80 -25.86
C PRO A 341 -2.26 -8.31 -24.41
N GLY A 342 -1.80 -9.15 -23.47
CA GLY A 342 -1.81 -8.91 -22.02
C GLY A 342 -0.79 -7.89 -21.48
N PRO A 343 0.46 -7.80 -21.98
CA PRO A 343 1.43 -6.78 -21.58
C PRO A 343 1.06 -5.43 -22.21
N VAL A 344 0.16 -4.73 -21.52
CA VAL A 344 -0.28 -3.39 -21.94
C VAL A 344 0.71 -2.34 -21.50
N VAL A 345 1.36 -2.50 -20.34
CA VAL A 345 2.34 -1.54 -19.81
C VAL A 345 3.75 -2.00 -20.16
N VAL A 346 4.55 -1.11 -20.75
CA VAL A 346 5.88 -1.39 -21.27
C VAL A 346 6.88 -0.40 -20.67
N GLY A 347 7.96 -0.91 -20.08
CA GLY A 347 9.05 -0.12 -19.51
C GLY A 347 10.31 -0.21 -20.35
N GLY A 348 11.03 0.90 -20.49
CA GLY A 348 12.17 1.04 -21.38
C GLY A 348 11.76 1.53 -22.78
N PRO A 349 12.68 1.49 -23.77
CA PRO A 349 14.08 1.12 -23.63
C PRO A 349 14.91 2.21 -22.91
N LEU A 350 16.20 1.93 -22.73
CA LEU A 350 17.18 2.85 -22.13
C LEU A 350 17.94 3.71 -23.15
N GLU A 351 17.79 3.40 -24.45
CA GLU A 351 18.55 4.04 -25.52
C GLU A 351 17.64 4.75 -26.51
N ILE A 352 17.97 6.00 -26.83
CA ILE A 352 17.15 6.82 -27.74
C ILE A 352 17.06 6.22 -29.15
N GLY A 353 18.09 5.49 -29.61
CA GLY A 353 18.06 4.77 -30.89
C GLY A 353 16.98 3.68 -30.89
N ARG A 354 16.99 2.82 -29.86
CA ARG A 354 15.98 1.76 -29.68
C ARG A 354 14.57 2.32 -29.50
N PHE A 355 14.44 3.43 -28.78
CA PHE A 355 13.15 4.11 -28.64
C PHE A 355 12.62 4.59 -30.01
N ARG A 356 13.47 5.19 -30.84
CA ARG A 356 13.07 5.64 -32.19
C ARG A 356 12.70 4.46 -33.10
N GLU A 357 13.46 3.37 -33.05
CA GLU A 357 13.14 2.12 -33.77
C GLU A 357 11.75 1.60 -33.37
N LEU A 358 11.45 1.57 -32.06
CA LEU A 358 10.15 1.14 -31.54
C LEU A 358 9.01 2.08 -31.92
N ALA A 359 9.22 3.39 -31.78
CA ALA A 359 8.21 4.41 -32.09
C ALA A 359 7.86 4.44 -33.59
N ALA A 360 8.82 4.12 -34.46
CA ALA A 360 8.60 3.98 -35.90
C ALA A 360 7.91 2.66 -36.28
N SER A 361 7.81 1.70 -35.36
CA SER A 361 7.16 0.40 -35.57
C SER A 361 5.66 0.46 -35.26
N ASN A 362 4.90 -0.50 -35.78
CA ASN A 362 3.48 -0.67 -35.42
C ASN A 362 3.28 -1.49 -34.13
N ALA A 363 4.35 -1.80 -33.40
CA ALA A 363 4.32 -2.70 -32.26
C ALA A 363 3.78 -2.05 -30.97
N LEU A 364 3.61 -0.73 -30.93
CA LEU A 364 3.03 -0.02 -29.77
C LEU A 364 1.50 0.02 -29.76
N ALA A 365 0.84 -0.50 -30.80
CA ALA A 365 -0.62 -0.51 -30.88
C ALA A 365 -1.24 -1.21 -29.66
N GLY A 366 -2.06 -0.48 -28.89
CA GLY A 366 -2.72 -0.99 -27.69
C GLY A 366 -1.79 -1.13 -26.47
N ARG A 367 -0.61 -0.53 -26.49
CA ARG A 367 0.39 -0.57 -25.39
C ARG A 367 0.72 0.85 -24.90
N VAL A 368 1.09 0.96 -23.64
CA VAL A 368 1.50 2.19 -22.95
C VAL A 368 2.99 2.10 -22.69
N LEU A 369 3.77 2.94 -23.38
CA LEU A 369 5.23 2.94 -23.32
C LEU A 369 5.75 3.97 -22.33
N PHE A 370 6.54 3.52 -21.36
CA PHE A 370 7.28 4.33 -20.40
C PHE A 370 8.78 4.23 -20.67
N GLY A 371 9.34 5.25 -21.33
CA GLY A 371 10.75 5.31 -21.65
C GLY A 371 11.62 5.52 -20.41
N PHE A 372 12.68 4.74 -20.27
CA PHE A 372 13.72 4.92 -19.25
C PHE A 372 14.78 5.89 -19.77
N LEU A 373 14.32 7.07 -20.18
CA LEU A 373 15.09 8.07 -20.93
C LEU A 373 14.79 9.48 -20.41
N PRO A 374 15.80 10.36 -20.30
CA PRO A 374 15.61 11.76 -19.90
C PRO A 374 14.87 12.59 -20.97
N SER A 375 14.74 12.08 -22.20
CA SER A 375 13.99 12.69 -23.30
C SER A 375 13.50 11.62 -24.27
N LEU A 376 12.27 11.77 -24.76
CA LEU A 376 11.66 10.89 -25.77
C LEU A 376 11.97 11.35 -27.21
N GLY A 377 12.92 12.28 -27.39
CA GLY A 377 13.27 12.82 -28.70
C GLY A 377 12.14 13.67 -29.28
N GLU A 378 11.62 13.27 -30.43
CA GLU A 378 10.55 13.98 -31.15
C GLU A 378 9.14 13.51 -30.79
N ALA A 379 9.01 12.40 -30.07
CA ALA A 379 7.71 11.85 -29.67
C ALA A 379 7.01 12.78 -28.67
N ALA A 380 5.70 12.97 -28.85
CA ALA A 380 4.89 13.78 -27.95
C ALA A 380 4.70 13.06 -26.60
N GLU A 381 5.41 13.54 -25.57
CA GLU A 381 5.25 13.07 -24.19
C GLU A 381 3.80 13.26 -23.71
N GLY A 382 3.21 12.22 -23.14
CA GLY A 382 1.82 12.23 -22.67
C GLY A 382 0.78 11.83 -23.73
N ARG A 383 1.23 11.55 -24.96
CA ARG A 383 0.37 11.15 -26.09
C ARG A 383 0.88 9.89 -26.79
N GLU A 384 2.15 9.89 -27.18
CA GLU A 384 2.77 8.78 -27.91
C GLU A 384 3.53 7.84 -26.95
N ALA A 385 4.17 8.43 -25.94
CA ALA A 385 4.85 7.72 -24.87
C ALA A 385 4.96 8.63 -23.63
N TRP A 386 5.40 8.05 -22.51
CA TRP A 386 5.60 8.74 -21.25
C TRP A 386 7.03 8.53 -20.78
N ARG A 387 7.62 9.48 -20.05
CA ARG A 387 8.88 9.23 -19.35
C ARG A 387 8.61 8.53 -18.03
N PHE A 388 9.52 7.64 -17.66
CA PHE A 388 9.69 7.11 -16.30
C PHE A 388 11.14 7.34 -15.88
N PHE A 389 11.58 8.58 -16.03
CA PHE A 389 12.96 9.01 -15.83
C PHE A 389 13.03 10.54 -15.71
N GLY A 390 13.94 11.05 -14.88
CA GLY A 390 14.17 12.49 -14.73
C GLY A 390 14.80 13.12 -15.98
N SER A 391 14.36 14.31 -16.34
CA SER A 391 14.91 15.10 -17.45
C SER A 391 15.99 16.07 -16.98
N LEU A 392 16.71 16.64 -17.95
CA LEU A 392 17.62 17.76 -17.66
C LEU A 392 16.86 18.99 -17.10
N ASP A 393 15.60 19.17 -17.49
CA ASP A 393 14.74 20.23 -16.92
C ASP A 393 14.43 19.96 -15.44
N ASP A 394 14.18 18.70 -15.07
CA ASP A 394 13.97 18.28 -13.68
C ASP A 394 15.22 18.57 -12.82
N GLN A 395 16.42 18.24 -13.34
CA GLN A 395 17.70 18.53 -12.69
C GLN A 395 17.89 20.02 -12.43
N ILE A 396 17.68 20.85 -13.46
CA ILE A 396 17.84 22.29 -13.38
C ILE A 396 16.78 22.91 -12.47
N SER A 397 15.52 22.47 -12.58
CA SER A 397 14.42 22.94 -11.75
C SER A 397 14.68 22.68 -10.27
N ALA A 398 15.22 21.50 -9.92
CA ALA A 398 15.60 21.17 -8.55
C ALA A 398 16.68 22.13 -8.01
N LEU A 399 17.73 22.40 -8.79
CA LEU A 399 18.81 23.33 -8.42
C LEU A 399 18.32 24.78 -8.28
N VAL A 400 17.48 25.24 -9.20
CA VAL A 400 16.92 26.61 -9.19
C VAL A 400 16.00 26.78 -7.99
N ARG A 401 15.08 25.83 -7.75
CA ARG A 401 14.20 25.86 -6.56
C ARG A 401 15.01 25.90 -5.28
N PHE A 402 15.99 25.00 -5.12
CA PHE A 402 16.87 24.97 -3.95
C PHE A 402 17.58 26.32 -3.75
N SER A 403 18.22 26.83 -4.81
CA SER A 403 19.01 28.06 -4.71
C SER A 403 18.14 29.30 -4.41
N MET A 404 16.98 29.41 -5.06
CA MET A 404 16.13 30.59 -4.94
C MET A 404 15.25 30.54 -3.70
N ASN A 405 14.56 29.42 -3.47
CA ASN A 405 13.58 29.29 -2.39
C ASN A 405 14.28 29.00 -1.05
N ASP A 406 15.29 28.13 -1.05
CA ASP A 406 15.93 27.69 0.19
C ASP A 406 17.18 28.52 0.53
N LEU A 407 17.83 29.20 -0.42
CA LEU A 407 19.02 30.04 -0.12
C LEU A 407 18.81 31.54 -0.40
N GLY A 408 17.67 31.95 -0.97
CA GLY A 408 17.39 33.34 -1.31
C GLY A 408 18.32 33.92 -2.39
N ILE A 409 18.93 33.06 -3.21
CA ILE A 409 19.84 33.48 -4.29
C ILE A 409 19.02 33.93 -5.49
N THR A 410 19.30 35.13 -6.01
CA THR A 410 18.56 35.69 -7.16
C THR A 410 19.46 36.01 -8.35
N ARG A 411 20.78 35.98 -8.16
CA ARG A 411 21.76 36.32 -9.20
C ARG A 411 22.74 35.17 -9.40
N PHE A 412 22.83 34.69 -10.63
CA PHE A 412 23.60 33.51 -11.00
C PHE A 412 24.63 33.84 -12.09
N ALA A 413 25.65 33.00 -12.19
CA ALA A 413 26.54 32.93 -13.33
C ALA A 413 26.54 31.54 -13.94
N VAL A 414 26.94 31.43 -15.21
CA VAL A 414 27.10 30.15 -15.90
C VAL A 414 28.50 30.06 -16.52
N VAL A 415 29.23 28.99 -16.21
CA VAL A 415 30.51 28.63 -16.82
C VAL A 415 30.36 27.30 -17.53
N ALA A 416 30.14 27.33 -18.85
CA ALA A 416 29.81 26.12 -19.61
C ALA A 416 30.97 25.64 -20.50
N PRO A 417 31.17 24.33 -20.67
CA PRO A 417 32.04 23.83 -21.72
C PRO A 417 31.43 24.13 -23.09
N GLN A 418 32.28 24.36 -24.10
CA GLN A 418 31.85 24.50 -25.49
C GLN A 418 31.52 23.13 -26.12
N GLU A 419 30.56 22.44 -25.52
CA GLU A 419 30.04 21.14 -25.93
C GLU A 419 28.51 21.16 -25.93
N ASN A 420 27.90 20.28 -26.73
CA ASN A 420 26.45 20.26 -26.94
C ASN A 420 25.65 20.13 -25.63
N PHE A 421 26.10 19.27 -24.72
CA PHE A 421 25.44 19.09 -23.43
C PHE A 421 25.51 20.36 -22.58
N GLY A 422 26.73 20.90 -22.37
CA GLY A 422 26.94 22.06 -21.51
C GLY A 422 26.22 23.31 -22.00
N LEU A 423 26.23 23.56 -23.31
CA LEU A 423 25.52 24.68 -23.92
C LEU A 423 24.00 24.54 -23.78
N ARG A 424 23.45 23.33 -23.96
CA ARG A 424 22.02 23.07 -23.77
C ARG A 424 21.59 23.27 -22.32
N ALA A 425 22.34 22.71 -21.38
CA ALA A 425 22.07 22.85 -19.95
C ALA A 425 22.20 24.32 -19.49
N ALA A 426 23.19 25.06 -19.99
CA ALA A 426 23.33 26.49 -19.74
C ALA A 426 22.11 27.30 -20.20
N ALA A 427 21.61 27.03 -21.42
CA ALA A 427 20.43 27.69 -21.96
C ALA A 427 19.16 27.38 -21.13
N LEU A 428 18.93 26.11 -20.79
CA LEU A 428 17.81 25.70 -19.95
C LEU A 428 17.89 26.31 -18.54
N PHE A 429 19.10 26.40 -17.97
CA PHE A 429 19.31 27.02 -16.67
C PHE A 429 18.96 28.51 -16.68
N GLN A 430 19.38 29.24 -17.72
CA GLN A 430 19.02 30.65 -17.90
C GLN A 430 17.51 30.84 -18.01
N GLU A 431 16.84 30.00 -18.79
CA GLU A 431 15.38 30.04 -18.94
C GLU A 431 14.66 29.77 -17.61
N GLN A 432 15.05 28.72 -16.89
CA GLN A 432 14.45 28.37 -15.61
C GLN A 432 14.69 29.44 -14.54
N VAL A 433 15.90 30.00 -14.47
CA VAL A 433 16.19 31.13 -13.56
C VAL A 433 15.30 32.33 -13.88
N ALA A 434 15.15 32.70 -15.16
CA ALA A 434 14.30 33.82 -15.56
C ALA A 434 12.81 33.56 -15.25
N ARG A 435 12.31 32.35 -15.53
CA ARG A 435 10.92 31.95 -15.21
C ARG A 435 10.61 32.03 -13.71
N ASN A 436 11.61 31.87 -12.84
CA ASN A 436 11.47 31.97 -11.38
C ASN A 436 11.82 33.37 -10.83
N GLY A 437 12.04 34.37 -11.70
CA GLY A 437 12.30 35.77 -11.29
C GLY A 437 13.76 36.08 -10.93
N GLY A 438 14.69 35.17 -11.21
CA GLY A 438 16.12 35.35 -11.02
C GLY A 438 16.81 35.89 -12.27
N HIS A 439 18.11 36.17 -12.16
CA HIS A 439 18.90 36.74 -13.24
C HIS A 439 20.24 36.03 -13.39
N VAL A 440 20.63 35.69 -14.62
CA VAL A 440 22.00 35.26 -14.94
C VAL A 440 22.80 36.50 -15.35
N THR A 441 23.71 36.97 -14.49
CA THR A 441 24.43 38.25 -14.67
C THR A 441 25.81 38.09 -15.28
N ALA A 442 26.32 36.86 -15.37
CA ALA A 442 27.53 36.52 -16.10
C ALA A 442 27.38 35.17 -16.80
N ASN A 443 27.82 35.08 -18.05
CA ASN A 443 27.81 33.85 -18.82
C ASN A 443 29.13 33.75 -19.58
N THR A 444 29.88 32.67 -19.38
CA THR A 444 31.14 32.42 -20.06
C THR A 444 31.24 30.97 -20.50
N THR A 445 32.10 30.74 -21.48
CA THR A 445 32.39 29.39 -21.96
C THR A 445 33.88 29.12 -21.96
N TYR A 446 34.25 27.84 -21.87
CA TYR A 446 35.64 27.40 -22.00
C TYR A 446 35.78 26.27 -23.00
N HIS A 447 36.96 26.15 -23.60
CA HIS A 447 37.33 25.01 -24.42
C HIS A 447 37.81 23.86 -23.51
N PRO A 448 37.16 22.68 -23.52
CA PRO A 448 37.56 21.55 -22.68
C PRO A 448 39.00 21.07 -22.92
N ALA A 449 39.51 21.25 -24.14
CA ALA A 449 40.87 20.88 -24.52
C ALA A 449 41.97 21.85 -24.04
N GLU A 450 41.62 22.98 -23.41
CA GLU A 450 42.57 24.04 -23.03
C GLU A 450 42.52 24.42 -21.53
N PRO A 451 42.76 23.47 -20.60
CA PRO A 451 42.64 23.71 -19.16
C PRO A 451 43.55 24.84 -18.64
N ALA A 452 44.69 25.07 -19.29
CA ALA A 452 45.59 26.17 -18.95
C ALA A 452 44.97 27.58 -19.10
N ARG A 453 43.88 27.71 -19.85
CA ARG A 453 43.17 29.00 -20.05
C ARG A 453 41.99 29.21 -19.10
N TRP A 454 41.51 28.16 -18.41
CA TRP A 454 40.29 28.25 -17.62
C TRP A 454 40.39 29.26 -16.47
N GLY A 455 41.57 29.38 -15.84
CA GLY A 455 41.81 30.41 -14.83
C GLY A 455 41.61 31.84 -15.34
N ARG A 456 41.99 32.11 -16.61
CA ARG A 456 41.74 33.41 -17.25
C ARG A 456 40.24 33.62 -17.48
N THR A 457 39.53 32.60 -17.95
CA THR A 457 38.08 32.64 -18.14
C THR A 457 37.35 32.98 -16.83
N VAL A 458 37.76 32.37 -15.71
CA VAL A 458 37.20 32.68 -14.38
C VAL A 458 37.56 34.10 -13.94
N ALA A 459 38.80 34.53 -14.15
CA ALA A 459 39.25 35.90 -13.83
C ALA A 459 38.43 36.97 -14.56
N GLU A 460 38.22 36.79 -15.87
CA GLU A 460 37.43 37.69 -16.71
C GLU A 460 35.96 37.74 -16.26
N MET A 461 35.37 36.58 -15.96
CA MET A 461 34.00 36.49 -15.43
C MET A 461 33.85 37.24 -14.10
N LEU A 462 34.83 37.09 -13.19
CA LEU A 462 34.83 37.77 -11.90
C LEU A 462 35.16 39.26 -12.02
N LYS A 463 35.55 39.74 -13.21
CA LYS A 463 36.12 41.08 -13.41
C LYS A 463 37.29 41.34 -12.46
N ALA A 464 38.15 40.33 -12.29
CA ALA A 464 39.28 40.39 -11.39
C ALA A 464 40.20 41.55 -11.78
N PRO A 465 40.61 42.41 -10.83
CA PRO A 465 41.44 43.56 -11.13
C PRO A 465 42.85 43.14 -11.54
N ASP A 466 43.49 43.92 -12.41
CA ASP A 466 44.89 43.74 -12.77
C ASP A 466 45.76 43.83 -11.51
N ARG A 467 46.62 42.83 -11.29
CA ARG A 467 47.50 42.79 -10.11
C ARG A 467 48.57 43.87 -10.23
N ASP A 468 48.44 44.94 -9.46
CA ASP A 468 49.55 45.85 -9.19
C ASP A 468 50.55 45.14 -8.27
N PRO A 469 51.79 44.86 -8.72
CA PRO A 469 52.78 44.16 -7.90
C PRO A 469 53.06 44.86 -6.57
N ALA A 470 52.90 46.19 -6.49
CA ALA A 470 53.16 46.97 -5.28
C ALA A 470 52.04 46.90 -4.24
N LEU A 471 50.80 46.55 -4.63
CA LEU A 471 49.61 46.58 -3.77
C LEU A 471 48.84 45.25 -3.74
N SER A 472 49.37 44.21 -4.39
CA SER A 472 48.66 42.94 -4.64
C SER A 472 48.08 42.26 -3.39
N ASP A 473 48.81 42.25 -2.27
CA ASP A 473 48.35 41.63 -1.00
C ASP A 473 47.25 42.42 -0.27
N ARG A 474 46.95 43.64 -0.73
CA ARG A 474 46.05 44.60 -0.06
C ARG A 474 44.86 45.00 -0.92
N MET A 475 44.82 44.55 -2.17
CA MET A 475 43.67 44.75 -3.03
C MET A 475 42.50 43.91 -2.52
N PRO A 476 41.31 44.50 -2.35
CA PRO A 476 40.13 43.71 -2.02
C PRO A 476 39.84 42.72 -3.15
N PRO A 477 39.32 41.53 -2.84
CA PRO A 477 38.94 40.55 -3.85
C PRO A 477 37.83 41.10 -4.76
N PRO A 478 37.65 40.51 -5.96
CA PRO A 478 36.57 40.91 -6.86
C PRO A 478 35.19 40.76 -6.18
N ASP A 479 34.26 41.62 -6.56
CA ASP A 479 32.87 41.63 -6.07
C ASP A 479 31.94 41.26 -7.23
N PRO A 480 31.70 39.95 -7.48
CA PRO A 480 30.91 39.51 -8.61
C PRO A 480 29.44 39.91 -8.47
N SER A 481 28.78 40.21 -9.59
CA SER A 481 27.34 40.53 -9.62
C SER A 481 26.42 39.32 -9.40
N PHE A 482 26.95 38.19 -8.97
CA PHE A 482 26.26 36.90 -8.82
C PHE A 482 26.67 36.21 -7.51
N GLN A 483 25.83 35.30 -7.05
CA GLN A 483 25.96 34.61 -5.75
C GLN A 483 26.13 33.10 -5.90
N ALA A 484 25.83 32.56 -7.09
CA ALA A 484 25.99 31.15 -7.42
C ALA A 484 26.51 31.00 -8.85
N VAL A 485 27.22 29.91 -9.11
CA VAL A 485 27.79 29.57 -10.42
C VAL A 485 27.30 28.19 -10.83
N PHE A 486 26.60 28.10 -11.95
CA PHE A 486 26.24 26.83 -12.56
C PHE A 486 27.31 26.38 -13.55
N MET A 487 27.78 25.16 -13.37
CA MET A 487 28.84 24.51 -14.16
C MET A 487 28.27 23.24 -14.80
N PRO A 488 27.63 23.34 -15.99
CA PRO A 488 27.01 22.22 -16.67
C PRO A 488 28.03 21.28 -17.34
N ASP A 489 28.86 20.64 -16.52
CA ASP A 489 29.88 19.67 -16.95
C ASP A 489 30.05 18.57 -15.89
N GLY A 490 30.95 17.62 -16.14
CA GLY A 490 31.31 16.55 -15.22
C GLY A 490 32.06 17.04 -13.97
N TRP A 491 32.12 16.15 -12.98
CA TRP A 491 32.78 16.41 -11.70
C TRP A 491 34.29 16.72 -11.85
N ALA A 492 34.99 16.03 -12.75
CA ALA A 492 36.42 16.25 -12.96
C ALA A 492 36.73 17.68 -13.44
N GLN A 493 35.88 18.23 -14.31
CA GLN A 493 36.00 19.60 -14.80
C GLN A 493 35.69 20.60 -13.69
N ALA A 494 34.68 20.32 -12.85
CA ALA A 494 34.39 21.13 -11.67
C ALA A 494 35.59 21.20 -10.71
N GLN A 495 36.29 20.07 -10.49
CA GLN A 495 37.50 20.00 -9.65
C GLN A 495 38.65 20.87 -10.16
N LEU A 496 38.71 21.12 -11.47
CA LEU A 496 39.71 22.01 -12.07
C LEU A 496 39.26 23.48 -12.08
N LEU A 497 37.95 23.76 -12.17
CA LEU A 497 37.40 25.11 -12.17
C LEU A 497 37.29 25.73 -10.78
N ALA A 498 36.83 24.96 -9.77
CA ALA A 498 36.58 25.45 -8.42
C ALA A 498 37.80 26.12 -7.72
N PRO A 499 39.04 25.61 -7.87
CA PRO A 499 40.22 26.26 -7.31
C PRO A 499 40.45 27.69 -7.83
N HIS A 500 40.06 27.99 -9.07
CA HIS A 500 40.20 29.35 -9.62
C HIS A 500 39.29 30.35 -8.91
N PHE A 501 38.08 29.96 -8.48
CA PHE A 501 37.22 30.83 -7.67
C PHE A 501 37.82 31.11 -6.29
N HIS A 502 38.37 30.08 -5.63
CA HIS A 502 39.03 30.25 -4.34
C HIS A 502 40.32 31.08 -4.44
N PHE A 503 41.07 30.97 -5.53
CA PHE A 503 42.24 31.82 -5.79
C PHE A 503 41.89 33.32 -5.80
N TYR A 504 40.67 33.68 -6.20
CA TYR A 504 40.15 35.04 -6.15
C TYR A 504 39.32 35.33 -4.88
N GLU A 505 39.52 34.53 -3.81
CA GLU A 505 38.84 34.62 -2.52
C GLU A 505 37.29 34.61 -2.65
N GLN A 506 36.73 33.82 -3.57
CA GLN A 506 35.28 33.72 -3.78
C GLN A 506 34.66 32.47 -3.14
N GLU A 507 35.00 32.19 -1.88
CA GLU A 507 34.52 31.00 -1.15
C GLU A 507 33.01 31.04 -0.87
N GLN A 508 32.41 32.23 -0.89
CA GLN A 508 30.99 32.47 -0.62
C GLN A 508 30.06 32.14 -1.79
N LEU A 509 30.60 31.79 -2.97
CA LEU A 509 29.81 31.41 -4.13
C LEU A 509 29.30 29.98 -3.99
N VAL A 510 28.00 29.79 -4.25
CA VAL A 510 27.42 28.45 -4.33
C VAL A 510 27.74 27.84 -5.70
N LEU A 511 28.36 26.66 -5.70
CA LEU A 511 28.71 25.94 -6.93
C LEU A 511 27.62 24.91 -7.26
N LEU A 512 27.00 25.03 -8.42
CA LEU A 512 25.89 24.19 -8.86
C LEU A 512 26.34 23.35 -10.05
N GLY A 513 26.01 22.06 -10.04
CA GLY A 513 26.31 21.16 -11.15
C GLY A 513 25.17 20.20 -11.45
N PRO A 514 25.13 19.64 -12.68
CA PRO A 514 24.10 18.68 -13.09
C PRO A 514 24.30 17.33 -12.39
N GLU A 515 23.38 16.40 -12.59
CA GLU A 515 23.42 15.05 -11.99
C GLU A 515 24.73 14.28 -12.30
N LEU A 516 25.46 14.64 -13.35
CA LEU A 516 26.80 14.10 -13.61
C LEU A 516 27.74 14.22 -12.41
N TRP A 517 27.58 15.24 -11.56
CA TRP A 517 28.35 15.38 -10.34
C TRP A 517 27.94 14.35 -9.29
N SER A 518 26.65 14.24 -8.98
CA SER A 518 26.17 13.27 -8.00
C SER A 518 26.47 11.83 -8.41
N GLN A 519 26.37 11.50 -9.71
CA GLN A 519 26.76 10.20 -10.25
C GLN A 519 28.25 9.89 -10.04
N ALA A 520 29.13 10.86 -10.36
CA ALA A 520 30.57 10.69 -10.15
C ALA A 520 30.93 10.57 -8.67
N LEU A 521 30.30 11.37 -7.82
CA LEU A 521 30.51 11.34 -6.37
C LEU A 521 30.03 10.03 -5.73
N ALA A 522 28.91 9.47 -6.20
CA ALA A 522 28.39 8.18 -5.74
C ALA A 522 29.34 7.01 -6.04
N ALA A 523 30.11 7.10 -7.14
CA ALA A 523 31.14 6.13 -7.48
C ALA A 523 32.49 6.38 -6.76
N SER A 524 32.66 7.53 -6.10
CA SER A 524 33.92 7.96 -5.51
C SER A 524 34.05 7.51 -4.06
N ARG A 525 35.25 7.06 -3.65
CA ARG A 525 35.54 6.64 -2.26
C ARG A 525 36.21 7.72 -1.42
N GLU A 526 36.87 8.67 -2.07
CA GLU A 526 37.56 9.80 -1.46
C GLU A 526 37.31 11.04 -2.32
N VAL A 527 36.83 12.11 -1.69
CA VAL A 527 36.52 13.36 -2.38
C VAL A 527 37.17 14.51 -1.61
N ASP A 528 37.98 15.32 -2.31
CA ASP A 528 38.46 16.58 -1.76
C ASP A 528 37.30 17.58 -1.71
N THR A 529 36.81 17.85 -0.50
CA THR A 529 35.68 18.74 -0.25
C THR A 529 36.11 20.19 -0.02
N ARG A 530 37.42 20.49 0.02
CA ARG A 530 37.96 21.82 0.40
C ARG A 530 37.32 22.94 -0.41
N TYR A 531 37.23 22.77 -1.72
CA TYR A 531 36.69 23.77 -2.65
C TYR A 531 35.18 23.67 -2.85
N PHE A 532 34.52 22.68 -2.23
CA PHE A 532 33.15 22.27 -2.55
C PHE A 532 32.21 22.28 -1.34
N ARG A 533 32.59 22.98 -0.26
CA ARG A 533 31.78 23.08 0.96
C ARG A 533 30.40 23.72 0.74
N LEU A 534 30.27 24.52 -0.32
CA LEU A 534 29.04 25.17 -0.80
C LEU A 534 28.70 24.69 -2.22
N ALA A 535 28.87 23.39 -2.49
CA ALA A 535 28.49 22.78 -3.76
C ALA A 535 27.22 21.94 -3.64
N ALA A 536 26.39 21.99 -4.69
CA ALA A 536 25.15 21.23 -4.79
C ALA A 536 24.95 20.60 -6.18
N SER A 537 24.40 19.39 -6.20
CA SER A 537 24.03 18.65 -7.42
C SER A 537 22.74 17.87 -7.19
N PRO A 538 21.83 17.76 -8.18
CA PRO A 538 20.63 16.96 -8.04
C PRO A 538 20.90 15.48 -8.28
N GLY A 539 19.98 14.59 -7.88
CA GLY A 539 19.97 13.19 -8.32
C GLY A 539 18.74 12.40 -7.86
N PRO A 540 18.39 11.31 -8.58
CA PRO A 540 17.17 10.55 -8.32
C PRO A 540 17.31 9.49 -7.21
N TRP A 541 18.53 9.22 -6.75
CA TRP A 541 18.84 8.11 -5.84
C TRP A 541 19.81 8.51 -4.74
N SER A 542 19.49 8.09 -3.50
CA SER A 542 20.39 8.21 -2.34
C SER A 542 20.32 6.95 -1.50
N SER A 543 21.43 6.26 -1.24
CA SER A 543 21.47 5.11 -0.32
C SER A 543 21.07 5.46 1.13
N ALA A 544 21.18 6.74 1.51
CA ALA A 544 20.82 7.25 2.83
C ALA A 544 19.32 7.58 2.99
N ASP A 545 18.52 7.52 1.92
CA ASP A 545 17.08 7.73 2.00
C ASP A 545 16.40 6.65 2.87
N ALA A 546 15.47 7.10 3.71
CA ALA A 546 14.74 6.27 4.65
C ALA A 546 13.23 6.22 4.35
N SER A 547 12.80 6.59 3.13
CA SER A 547 11.41 6.47 2.68
C SER A 547 10.84 5.04 2.84
N ALA A 548 9.51 4.92 2.91
CA ALA A 548 8.84 3.62 3.02
C ALA A 548 9.11 2.73 1.78
N GLY A 549 9.04 3.30 0.58
CA GLY A 549 9.39 2.61 -0.66
C GLY A 549 10.84 2.12 -0.65
N ARG A 550 11.78 2.89 -0.09
CA ARG A 550 13.18 2.44 0.04
C ARG A 550 13.36 1.26 0.99
N ARG A 551 12.67 1.28 2.14
CA ARG A 551 12.67 0.14 3.07
C ARG A 551 12.07 -1.11 2.42
N SER A 552 11.00 -0.94 1.66
CA SER A 552 10.35 -2.04 0.92
C SER A 552 11.32 -2.66 -0.10
N LEU A 553 12.02 -1.85 -0.88
CA LEU A 553 13.03 -2.33 -1.84
C LEU A 553 14.16 -3.09 -1.14
N ARG A 554 14.71 -2.52 -0.06
CA ARG A 554 15.81 -3.15 0.69
C ARG A 554 15.38 -4.51 1.26
N GLN A 555 14.16 -4.59 1.81
CA GLN A 555 13.62 -5.83 2.32
C GLN A 555 13.44 -6.88 1.20
N ALA A 556 12.83 -6.49 0.08
CA ALA A 556 12.59 -7.40 -1.04
C ALA A 556 13.90 -7.95 -1.64
N LEU A 557 14.93 -7.12 -1.79
CA LEU A 557 16.25 -7.58 -2.25
C LEU A 557 16.93 -8.49 -1.22
N ALA A 558 16.82 -8.17 0.08
CA ALA A 558 17.40 -8.97 1.15
C ALA A 558 16.76 -10.37 1.24
N ASP A 559 15.43 -10.45 1.12
CA ASP A 559 14.68 -11.71 1.13
C ASP A 559 15.08 -12.64 -0.02
N MET A 560 15.55 -12.08 -1.14
CA MET A 560 16.06 -12.81 -2.30
C MET A 560 17.58 -12.95 -2.34
N GLY A 561 18.32 -12.37 -1.40
CA GLY A 561 19.79 -12.37 -1.38
C GLY A 561 20.42 -11.61 -2.56
N LEU A 562 19.74 -10.60 -3.11
CA LEU A 562 20.15 -9.87 -4.33
C LEU A 562 21.09 -8.66 -4.09
N GLY A 563 21.52 -8.45 -2.84
CA GLY A 563 22.49 -7.42 -2.45
C GLY A 563 21.84 -6.08 -2.12
N GLU A 564 22.69 -5.04 -2.03
CA GLU A 564 22.25 -3.69 -1.69
C GLU A 564 21.56 -3.01 -2.88
N PRO A 565 20.54 -2.18 -2.61
CA PRO A 565 19.87 -1.47 -3.68
C PRO A 565 20.75 -0.35 -4.25
N ASP A 566 20.57 -0.12 -5.54
CA ASP A 566 21.10 1.00 -6.31
C ASP A 566 19.97 1.69 -7.11
N PHE A 567 20.31 2.76 -7.83
CA PHE A 567 19.35 3.47 -8.69
C PHE A 567 18.64 2.55 -9.69
N TRP A 568 19.36 1.60 -10.29
CA TRP A 568 18.84 0.75 -11.36
C TRP A 568 17.91 -0.33 -10.83
N THR A 569 18.25 -0.98 -9.71
CA THR A 569 17.33 -1.88 -8.99
C THR A 569 16.07 -1.13 -8.56
N ALA A 570 16.19 0.11 -8.09
CA ALA A 570 15.05 0.92 -7.71
C ALA A 570 14.15 1.28 -8.89
N LEU A 571 14.73 1.59 -10.05
CA LEU A 571 13.99 1.82 -11.29
C LEU A 571 13.14 0.61 -11.68
N GLY A 572 13.72 -0.59 -11.69
CA GLY A 572 12.97 -1.81 -12.01
C GLY A 572 11.90 -2.16 -10.98
N PHE A 573 12.23 -2.02 -9.69
CA PHE A 573 11.33 -2.30 -8.58
C PHE A 573 10.11 -1.36 -8.58
N ASP A 574 10.35 -0.06 -8.69
CA ASP A 574 9.28 0.93 -8.73
C ASP A 574 8.47 0.80 -10.02
N PHE A 575 9.08 0.49 -11.17
CA PHE A 575 8.34 0.32 -12.41
C PHE A 575 7.33 -0.84 -12.34
N VAL A 576 7.72 -1.99 -11.77
CA VAL A 576 6.78 -3.12 -11.61
C VAL A 576 5.64 -2.75 -10.66
N ARG A 577 5.94 -2.16 -9.50
CA ARG A 577 4.93 -1.69 -8.55
C ARG A 577 4.00 -0.65 -9.16
N PHE A 578 4.57 0.27 -9.93
CA PHE A 578 3.85 1.30 -10.69
C PHE A 578 2.93 0.68 -11.74
N ALA A 579 3.41 -0.26 -12.54
CA ALA A 579 2.62 -0.93 -13.58
C ALA A 579 1.44 -1.71 -12.98
N VAL A 580 1.66 -2.38 -11.84
CA VAL A 580 0.59 -3.06 -11.09
C VAL A 580 -0.46 -2.07 -10.61
N ARG A 581 -0.04 -0.92 -10.07
CA ARG A 581 -0.93 0.13 -9.59
C ARG A 581 -1.70 0.81 -10.73
N LEU A 582 -1.06 1.01 -11.88
CA LEU A 582 -1.67 1.58 -13.09
C LEU A 582 -2.75 0.64 -13.67
N GLY A 583 -2.55 -0.67 -13.52
CA GLY A 583 -3.49 -1.72 -13.90
C GLY A 583 -3.63 -1.91 -15.42
N GLY A 584 -4.52 -2.82 -15.82
CA GLY A 584 -4.86 -3.06 -17.22
C GLY A 584 -5.78 -2.00 -17.81
N PHE A 585 -5.75 -1.82 -19.12
CA PHE A 585 -6.63 -0.90 -19.84
C PHE A 585 -7.68 -1.66 -20.66
N GLU A 586 -8.88 -1.09 -20.79
CA GLU A 586 -9.91 -1.61 -21.68
C GLU A 586 -9.45 -1.50 -23.15
N ARG A 587 -10.00 -2.35 -24.02
CA ARG A 587 -9.68 -2.29 -25.46
C ARG A 587 -10.08 -0.92 -26.03
N GLY A 588 -9.18 -0.33 -26.80
CA GLY A 588 -9.41 0.97 -27.45
C GLY A 588 -9.23 2.18 -26.52
N PHE A 589 -8.56 2.01 -25.37
CA PHE A 589 -8.16 3.15 -24.54
C PHE A 589 -7.30 4.16 -25.33
N GLY A 590 -7.38 5.43 -24.94
CA GLY A 590 -6.56 6.50 -25.51
C GLY A 590 -5.67 7.18 -24.47
N PRO A 591 -4.74 8.07 -24.89
CA PRO A 591 -3.84 8.78 -23.98
C PRO A 591 -4.53 9.55 -22.84
N PRO A 592 -5.70 10.20 -23.02
CA PRO A 592 -6.40 10.85 -21.91
C PRO A 592 -6.78 9.90 -20.77
N THR A 593 -7.07 8.63 -21.06
CA THR A 593 -7.36 7.61 -20.04
C THR A 593 -6.10 7.27 -19.26
N VAL A 594 -4.95 7.15 -19.94
CA VAL A 594 -3.65 6.94 -19.30
C VAL A 594 -3.31 8.13 -18.39
N ASN A 595 -3.38 9.35 -18.90
CA ASN A 595 -3.05 10.57 -18.16
C ASN A 595 -3.92 10.74 -16.91
N ARG A 596 -5.22 10.44 -17.00
CA ARG A 596 -6.12 10.49 -15.83
C ARG A 596 -5.70 9.50 -14.74
N ARG A 597 -5.29 8.28 -15.12
CA ARG A 597 -4.79 7.29 -14.16
C ARG A 597 -3.45 7.69 -13.58
N LEU A 598 -2.54 8.25 -14.39
CA LEU A 598 -1.26 8.75 -13.90
C LEU A 598 -1.41 9.90 -12.91
N ALA A 599 -2.35 10.81 -13.16
CA ALA A 599 -2.65 11.91 -12.27
C ALA A 599 -3.25 11.47 -10.92
N SER A 600 -3.78 10.24 -10.82
CA SER A 600 -4.32 9.67 -9.57
C SER A 600 -3.33 8.79 -8.80
N LEU A 601 -2.02 8.89 -9.09
CA LEU A 601 -0.95 8.13 -8.42
C LEU A 601 -0.17 9.00 -7.42
N ASP A 602 -0.80 10.01 -6.84
CA ASP A 602 -0.21 10.94 -5.87
C ASP A 602 0.21 10.27 -4.56
N ASP A 603 -0.40 9.12 -4.23
CA ASP A 603 -0.11 8.31 -3.03
C ASP A 603 0.98 7.24 -3.22
N PHE A 604 1.66 7.20 -4.38
CA PHE A 604 2.63 6.15 -4.66
C PHE A 604 3.90 6.27 -3.81
N GLU A 605 4.20 5.23 -3.03
CA GLU A 605 5.41 5.16 -2.20
C GLU A 605 6.64 4.79 -3.04
N TRP A 606 7.34 5.80 -3.55
CA TRP A 606 8.55 5.63 -4.36
C TRP A 606 9.75 5.11 -3.56
N SER A 607 10.52 4.21 -4.18
CA SER A 607 11.89 3.93 -3.74
C SER A 607 12.89 4.93 -4.36
N LEU A 608 12.64 5.44 -5.56
CA LEU A 608 13.34 6.56 -6.19
C LEU A 608 12.88 7.92 -5.65
N ALA A 609 13.53 9.00 -6.09
CA ALA A 609 12.95 10.34 -6.03
C ALA A 609 11.56 10.34 -6.73
N PRO A 610 10.51 10.91 -6.13
CA PRO A 610 9.14 10.81 -6.64
C PRO A 610 8.98 11.30 -8.07
N ILE A 611 8.24 10.55 -8.89
CA ILE A 611 7.84 10.95 -10.24
C ILE A 611 6.35 11.24 -10.22
N THR A 612 5.96 12.39 -10.75
CA THR A 612 4.56 12.79 -10.95
C THR A 612 4.32 13.10 -12.41
N TRP A 613 3.08 12.96 -12.86
CA TRP A 613 2.67 13.37 -14.21
C TRP A 613 1.57 14.42 -14.09
N ASN A 614 1.69 15.49 -14.88
CA ASN A 614 0.62 16.49 -14.95
C ASN A 614 -0.58 15.97 -15.77
N GLU A 615 -1.65 16.77 -15.87
CA GLU A 615 -2.87 16.42 -16.61
C GLU A 615 -2.61 16.07 -18.09
N ASN A 616 -1.53 16.59 -18.66
CA ASN A 616 -1.11 16.31 -20.04
C ASN A 616 -0.22 15.07 -20.16
N GLY A 617 0.08 14.37 -19.07
CA GLY A 617 0.95 13.19 -19.07
C GLY A 617 2.43 13.50 -19.15
N GLN A 618 2.86 14.72 -18.83
CA GLN A 618 4.27 15.09 -18.80
C GLN A 618 4.85 14.80 -17.43
N ALA A 619 5.94 14.04 -17.38
CA ALA A 619 6.59 13.63 -16.16
C ALA A 619 7.40 14.78 -15.53
N ARG A 620 7.41 14.83 -14.21
CA ARG A 620 8.29 15.66 -13.39
C ARG A 620 8.86 14.81 -12.27
N GLN A 621 10.17 14.85 -12.07
CA GLN A 621 10.81 14.12 -10.97
C GLN A 621 11.32 15.08 -9.89
N GLU A 622 10.95 14.83 -8.65
CA GLU A 622 11.37 15.64 -7.49
C GLU A 622 12.72 15.15 -6.96
N LEU A 623 13.80 15.51 -7.65
CA LEU A 623 15.15 15.04 -7.36
C LEU A 623 15.66 15.52 -5.99
N PHE A 624 16.42 14.66 -5.33
CA PHE A 624 17.17 15.02 -4.13
C PHE A 624 18.30 15.99 -4.50
N ILE A 625 18.69 16.85 -3.56
CA ILE A 625 19.90 17.67 -3.68
C ILE A 625 21.00 17.03 -2.84
N PHE A 626 22.19 16.95 -3.40
CA PHE A 626 23.38 16.37 -2.78
C PHE A 626 24.49 17.40 -2.65
N THR A 627 25.34 17.20 -1.66
CA THR A 627 26.60 17.93 -1.50
C THR A 627 27.77 16.94 -1.43
N PRO A 628 28.97 17.31 -1.93
CA PRO A 628 30.16 16.48 -1.81
C PRO A 628 30.50 16.19 -0.33
N ALA A 629 30.81 14.93 -0.04
CA ALA A 629 31.20 14.46 1.29
C ALA A 629 32.51 13.66 1.18
N SER A 630 33.24 13.50 2.29
CA SER A 630 34.55 12.82 2.28
C SER A 630 34.51 11.40 1.71
N ASN A 631 33.39 10.71 1.85
CA ASN A 631 33.13 9.36 1.35
C ASN A 631 32.20 9.32 0.11
N GLY A 632 32.16 10.39 -0.70
CA GLY A 632 31.35 10.47 -1.91
C GLY A 632 30.38 11.66 -1.87
N LEU A 633 29.10 11.38 -1.63
CA LEU A 633 28.04 12.39 -1.52
C LEU A 633 27.16 12.17 -0.29
N ALA A 634 26.56 13.24 0.19
CA ALA A 634 25.51 13.20 1.21
C ALA A 634 24.27 13.95 0.71
N ILE A 635 23.07 13.54 1.16
CA ILE A 635 21.86 14.34 0.98
C ILE A 635 22.11 15.69 1.65
N LEU A 636 21.78 16.77 0.94
CA LEU A 636 21.96 18.12 1.42
C LEU A 636 20.89 18.46 2.46
N ASP A 637 21.34 18.88 3.64
CA ASP A 637 20.52 19.53 4.66
C ASP A 637 20.47 21.03 4.35
N ALA A 638 19.29 21.55 3.98
CA ALA A 638 19.13 22.91 3.51
C ALA A 638 19.43 23.96 4.58
N ASP A 639 19.06 23.70 5.84
CA ASP A 639 19.27 24.63 6.95
C ASP A 639 20.74 24.70 7.34
N ALA A 640 21.40 23.53 7.47
CA ALA A 640 22.83 23.48 7.74
C ALA A 640 23.65 24.10 6.60
N PHE A 641 23.23 23.91 5.34
CA PHE A 641 23.87 24.52 4.18
C PHE A 641 23.68 26.04 4.18
N ARG A 642 22.47 26.55 4.45
CA ARG A 642 22.18 27.99 4.56
C ARG A 642 23.01 28.65 5.65
N ALA A 643 23.07 28.07 6.84
CA ALA A 643 23.87 28.60 7.95
C ALA A 643 25.36 28.72 7.58
N ARG A 644 25.90 27.72 6.88
CA ARG A 644 27.29 27.74 6.38
C ARG A 644 27.50 28.83 5.33
N LEU A 645 26.54 29.01 4.42
CA LEU A 645 26.58 30.06 3.40
C LEU A 645 26.60 31.45 4.04
N GLU A 646 25.72 31.69 5.02
CA GLU A 646 25.64 32.97 5.75
C GLU A 646 26.95 33.26 6.51
N GLN A 647 27.48 32.27 7.24
CA GLN A 647 28.77 32.41 7.93
C GLN A 647 29.91 32.74 6.96
N THR A 648 29.94 32.10 5.80
CA THR A 648 30.99 32.34 4.78
C THR A 648 30.85 33.74 4.17
N ARG A 649 29.62 34.21 3.94
CA ARG A 649 29.35 35.56 3.46
C ARG A 649 29.76 36.64 4.46
N GLU A 650 29.49 36.44 5.75
CA GLU A 650 29.87 37.43 6.77
C GLU A 650 31.39 37.53 6.89
N ARG A 651 32.10 36.40 6.94
CA ARG A 651 33.57 36.38 6.94
C ARG A 651 34.16 37.07 5.72
N GLN A 652 33.57 36.87 4.55
CA GLN A 652 34.01 37.53 3.32
C GLN A 652 33.80 39.05 3.39
N LYS A 653 32.66 39.50 3.92
CA LYS A 653 32.34 40.91 4.08
C LYS A 653 33.33 41.59 5.03
N GLU A 654 33.57 41.00 6.21
CA GLU A 654 34.57 41.47 7.18
C GLU A 654 35.97 41.57 6.55
N ARG A 655 36.36 40.54 5.77
CA ARG A 655 37.64 40.50 5.05
C ARG A 655 37.76 41.63 4.03
N VAL A 656 36.72 41.88 3.23
CA VAL A 656 36.69 42.94 2.22
C VAL A 656 36.73 44.33 2.87
N GLU A 657 35.97 44.55 3.95
CA GLU A 657 35.97 45.81 4.69
C GLU A 657 37.36 46.11 5.26
N PHE A 658 37.98 45.13 5.93
CA PHE A 658 39.35 45.23 6.43
C PHE A 658 40.37 45.59 5.34
N LEU A 659 40.31 44.94 4.17
CA LEU A 659 41.22 45.21 3.06
C LEU A 659 40.98 46.61 2.45
N ARG A 660 39.72 47.06 2.35
CA ARG A 660 39.38 48.41 1.87
C ARG A 660 39.96 49.49 2.78
N GLU A 661 39.86 49.32 4.10
CA GLU A 661 40.47 50.23 5.07
C GLU A 661 41.99 50.28 4.94
N LYS A 662 42.64 49.11 4.85
CA LYS A 662 44.10 49.02 4.66
C LYS A 662 44.58 49.68 3.38
N LEU A 663 43.86 49.47 2.27
CA LEU A 663 44.19 50.09 0.99
C LEU A 663 44.03 51.62 1.03
N ALA A 664 43.00 52.13 1.72
CA ALA A 664 42.79 53.57 1.88
C ALA A 664 43.90 54.22 2.72
N GLU A 665 44.32 53.57 3.81
CA GLU A 665 45.43 54.02 4.67
C GLU A 665 46.74 54.12 3.88
N GLU A 666 47.03 53.15 3.03
CA GLU A 666 48.25 53.14 2.23
C GLU A 666 48.21 54.14 1.08
N ARG A 667 47.09 54.27 0.38
CA ARG A 667 46.93 55.32 -0.65
C ARG A 667 47.12 56.71 -0.05
N ARG A 668 46.68 56.92 1.20
CA ARG A 668 46.94 58.15 1.94
C ARG A 668 48.44 58.33 2.23
N LYS A 669 49.13 57.30 2.72
CA LYS A 669 50.60 57.32 2.95
C LYS A 669 51.40 57.61 1.68
N ILE A 670 51.01 57.03 0.54
CA ILE A 670 51.64 57.29 -0.77
C ILE A 670 51.40 58.73 -1.21
N ARG A 671 50.21 59.28 -0.94
CA ARG A 671 49.89 60.68 -1.26
C ARG A 671 50.60 61.68 -0.35
N GLU A 672 50.87 61.33 0.90
CA GLU A 672 51.59 62.16 1.87
C GLU A 672 53.13 62.09 1.69
N SER A 673 53.64 61.09 0.98
CA SER A 673 55.08 60.89 0.69
C SER A 673 55.53 61.38 -0.70
N ARG A 674 54.60 61.86 -1.52
CA ARG A 674 54.84 62.57 -2.79
C ARG A 674 54.56 64.05 -2.60
#